data_AF-A0A1T5A0N2-F1
#
_entry.id   AF-A0A1T5A0N2-F1
#
_cell.length_a   1.000
_cell.length_b   1.000
_cell.length_c   1.000
_cell.angle_alpha   90.00
_cell.angle_beta   90.00
_cell.angle_gamma   90.00
#
_symmetry.space_group_name_H-M   'P 1'
#
loop_
_entity.id
_entity.type
_entity.pdbx_description
1 polymer ?
#
loop_
_entity_poly.entity_id
_entity_poly.type
_entity_poly.pdbx_seq_one_letter_code
_entity_poly.pdbx_strand_id
1 'polypeptide(L)'
;MFFCFFNNMETATNLKQVVVEFDGKVDPATASEEGNYAITGTNDPEVDTAVVSEDGRSVTLTLKQQFENQSEYKLTLNNIKAGDKVLNEKDLKFKPLDNTVPTVAKVEALGNKTIRVQFSEPVKNATTSQFQIDGKVVVGSIQPNLNTVILKLSNTLTDGEHTLTAEGTEDYNNFKTVKADTKFNVVEDKTAPTVSVVSASFEKVVLKFSEPVEQVFASNIYWMQGGTKKQASSLKQLADDKYELTFAGDNKLVYTTDLYVTNVKDYSGNAIDKDTKVQVTPVIDQTRPEVISSTFVKDSNNKQITIKFTKSLDKDTAKKAANYVIKDKDGKVQPISTTVNVDKDKEVTITLLGNLKDTTDYTLSVNGVADNTTLKNVMLPYTTTLSVKDVTAPTFDKVTRLSEKQLYVAFSEAMATSGDGNIVDVDKYTVTDTEGKKLTISGFTVTQDAKGVILNFSKALPEVEKKDDSKFKVKVSLVKDLAGNHLDGYTKERVVESHTATAIKSVEATAKNKVEVEFANPIQSLVQGDFKFTDSEIAHYELSSNGKTATFTLKSDLNEDATVTKSNTKVFLTVANPSTIDVLGNKIDKTVTPVAVADKIAATVDAENITSVENSQNEIKITFNEAVKLTGDAKTDFEVLNGLNTDKKDKIEITGVRLDKPTQVDGVDTSKTVILTLKNDPNLVAATVEVANPRFVADVAGNTIAKIEKASVELDKKGAESALDTAKKDLNTAIANAVAAKATGTEGVEAGNQVVGTKAALQKAIDAATLVKNNTAATAKDLNDAKADLNTAIEAYNAAATVAKIDLKDVTLAEAANDTANDTVAVSGTEVLVLTSSATGTATVIEDAGKIKVTGVKEGNATITVQVKDKADGKVIKAGTFNVTVTK
;
A
#
# COMPACT_ATOMS: atom_id res chain seq x y z
N MET A 1 -4.96 -33.87 1.20
CA MET A 1 -6.12 -34.65 0.74
C MET A 1 -5.70 -35.15 -0.62
N PHE A 2 -5.39 -36.45 -0.68
CA PHE A 2 -4.70 -37.03 -1.83
C PHE A 2 -5.72 -37.24 -2.93
N PHE A 3 -5.67 -36.42 -3.98
CA PHE A 3 -6.19 -36.86 -5.27
C PHE A 3 -5.51 -38.19 -5.61
N CYS A 4 -6.28 -39.22 -5.92
CA CYS A 4 -5.75 -40.43 -6.54
C CYS A 4 -5.35 -40.11 -7.99
N PHE A 5 -4.30 -39.30 -8.18
CA PHE A 5 -3.34 -39.45 -9.28
C PHE A 5 -2.23 -40.43 -8.88
N PHE A 6 -2.48 -41.29 -7.90
CA PHE A 6 -1.56 -42.33 -7.47
C PHE A 6 -1.73 -43.53 -8.39
N ASN A 7 -0.73 -43.69 -9.25
CA ASN A 7 -0.58 -44.67 -10.32
C ASN A 7 -1.08 -44.11 -11.66
N ASN A 8 -0.22 -44.24 -12.67
CA ASN A 8 -0.49 -44.01 -14.09
C ASN A 8 -1.69 -44.84 -14.61
N MET A 9 -2.89 -44.60 -14.10
CA MET A 9 -4.14 -45.15 -14.64
C MET A 9 -4.70 -44.10 -15.59
N GLU A 10 -4.85 -44.52 -16.83
CA GLU A 10 -5.34 -43.75 -17.97
C GLU A 10 -6.77 -43.25 -17.69
N THR A 11 -6.91 -42.01 -17.22
CA THR A 11 -8.21 -41.39 -16.92
C THR A 11 -9.01 -41.01 -18.18
N ALA A 12 -8.36 -41.07 -19.34
CA ALA A 12 -8.96 -40.89 -20.66
C ALA A 12 -8.60 -42.10 -21.54
N THR A 13 -9.45 -43.10 -21.52
CA THR A 13 -9.29 -44.35 -22.31
C THR A 13 -9.79 -44.21 -23.75
N ASN A 14 -10.24 -43.02 -24.14
CA ASN A 14 -10.68 -42.67 -25.49
C ASN A 14 -10.34 -41.20 -25.76
N LEU A 15 -10.46 -40.76 -27.01
CA LEU A 15 -10.08 -39.39 -27.41
C LEU A 15 -11.20 -38.36 -27.28
N LYS A 16 -12.35 -38.68 -26.67
CA LYS A 16 -13.50 -37.77 -26.56
C LYS A 16 -13.94 -37.44 -25.14
N GLN A 17 -13.55 -38.26 -24.17
CA GLN A 17 -13.92 -38.11 -22.78
C GLN A 17 -12.74 -38.32 -21.83
N VAL A 18 -12.81 -37.70 -20.65
CA VAL A 18 -11.94 -37.96 -19.51
C VAL A 18 -12.79 -38.10 -18.26
N VAL A 19 -12.48 -39.08 -17.42
CA VAL A 19 -13.14 -39.32 -16.14
C VAL A 19 -12.30 -38.75 -15.02
N VAL A 20 -12.90 -37.87 -14.22
CA VAL A 20 -12.29 -37.28 -13.03
C VAL A 20 -12.85 -37.98 -11.80
N GLU A 21 -12.01 -38.69 -11.06
CA GLU A 21 -12.41 -39.40 -9.85
C GLU A 21 -12.10 -38.59 -8.59
N PHE A 22 -12.99 -38.68 -7.61
CA PHE A 22 -12.90 -37.97 -6.33
C PHE A 22 -12.85 -38.94 -5.16
N ASP A 23 -12.08 -38.58 -4.12
CA ASP A 23 -11.93 -39.38 -2.89
C ASP A 23 -13.21 -39.36 -2.00
N GLY A 24 -14.19 -38.54 -2.36
CA GLY A 24 -15.48 -38.38 -1.71
C GLY A 24 -16.58 -37.95 -2.68
N LYS A 25 -17.78 -37.73 -2.15
CA LYS A 25 -18.90 -37.21 -2.95
C LYS A 25 -18.72 -35.72 -3.22
N VAL A 26 -18.87 -35.31 -4.48
CA VAL A 26 -18.90 -33.90 -4.88
C VAL A 26 -20.34 -33.39 -4.97
N ASP A 27 -20.50 -32.07 -4.79
CA ASP A 27 -21.78 -31.38 -4.96
C ASP A 27 -22.11 -31.29 -6.46
N PRO A 28 -23.20 -31.92 -6.92
CA PRO A 28 -23.57 -31.91 -8.33
C PRO A 28 -23.74 -30.51 -8.92
N ALA A 29 -24.15 -29.51 -8.12
CA ALA A 29 -24.37 -28.14 -8.60
C ALA A 29 -23.07 -27.42 -9.01
N THR A 30 -21.93 -27.88 -8.49
CA THR A 30 -20.61 -27.34 -8.87
C THR A 30 -19.85 -28.28 -9.78
N ALA A 31 -20.03 -29.59 -9.60
CA ALA A 31 -19.32 -30.62 -10.35
C ALA A 31 -19.90 -30.89 -11.75
N SER A 32 -21.13 -30.48 -12.03
CA SER A 32 -21.72 -30.55 -13.38
C SER A 32 -21.52 -29.28 -14.21
N GLU A 33 -20.84 -28.27 -13.66
CA GLU A 33 -20.62 -26.99 -14.34
C GLU A 33 -19.34 -27.06 -15.18
N GLU A 34 -19.46 -27.03 -16.51
CA GLU A 34 -18.34 -27.26 -17.43
C GLU A 34 -17.22 -26.23 -17.24
N GLY A 35 -17.58 -25.00 -16.87
CA GLY A 35 -16.66 -23.90 -16.62
C GLY A 35 -15.72 -24.10 -15.41
N ASN A 36 -15.98 -25.10 -14.57
CA ASN A 36 -15.09 -25.49 -13.47
C ASN A 36 -13.94 -26.38 -13.92
N TYR A 37 -13.94 -26.80 -15.18
CA TYR A 37 -12.93 -27.67 -15.76
C TYR A 37 -12.25 -26.92 -16.91
N ALA A 38 -10.93 -26.84 -16.87
CA ALA A 38 -10.14 -26.32 -17.98
C ALA A 38 -9.09 -27.35 -18.36
N ILE A 39 -9.01 -27.65 -19.66
CA ILE A 39 -8.02 -28.59 -20.19
C ILE A 39 -7.11 -27.81 -21.13
N THR A 40 -5.80 -27.90 -20.90
CA THR A 40 -4.78 -27.27 -21.73
C THR A 40 -3.84 -28.32 -22.29
N GLY A 41 -3.31 -28.07 -23.49
CA GLY A 41 -2.50 -29.04 -24.24
C GLY A 41 -2.61 -28.80 -25.74
N THR A 42 -2.38 -29.82 -26.55
CA THR A 42 -2.52 -29.68 -28.01
C THR A 42 -3.94 -29.23 -28.37
N ASN A 43 -4.06 -28.12 -29.10
CA ASN A 43 -5.32 -27.50 -29.52
C ASN A 43 -6.26 -27.03 -28.37
N ASP A 44 -5.81 -27.02 -27.11
CA ASP A 44 -6.55 -26.54 -25.92
C ASP A 44 -8.05 -26.91 -25.92
N PRO A 45 -8.40 -28.21 -25.81
CA PRO A 45 -9.77 -28.68 -25.98
C PRO A 45 -10.70 -28.15 -24.89
N GLU A 46 -11.91 -27.76 -25.28
CA GLU A 46 -12.96 -27.28 -24.39
C GLU A 46 -13.85 -28.43 -23.91
N VAL A 47 -14.29 -28.35 -22.65
CA VAL A 47 -15.33 -29.21 -22.11
C VAL A 47 -16.68 -28.80 -22.69
N ASP A 48 -17.40 -29.76 -23.26
CA ASP A 48 -18.76 -29.64 -23.77
C ASP A 48 -19.80 -29.92 -22.69
N THR A 49 -19.60 -31.02 -21.94
CA THR A 49 -20.48 -31.40 -20.83
C THR A 49 -19.69 -32.01 -19.68
N ALA A 50 -20.18 -31.82 -18.46
CA ALA A 50 -19.67 -32.46 -17.25
C ALA A 50 -20.82 -33.21 -16.56
N VAL A 51 -20.72 -34.54 -16.51
CA VAL A 51 -21.77 -35.40 -15.94
C VAL A 51 -21.25 -36.08 -14.69
N VAL A 52 -21.89 -35.78 -13.55
CA VAL A 52 -21.58 -36.40 -12.26
C VAL A 52 -22.21 -37.79 -12.21
N SER A 53 -21.44 -38.78 -11.75
CA SER A 53 -21.93 -40.14 -11.54
C SER A 53 -23.05 -40.18 -10.48
N GLU A 54 -23.89 -41.22 -10.52
CA GLU A 54 -25.01 -41.37 -9.58
C GLU A 54 -24.56 -41.50 -8.11
N ASP A 55 -23.37 -42.10 -7.88
CA ASP A 55 -22.77 -42.17 -6.55
C ASP A 55 -22.09 -40.86 -6.10
N GLY A 56 -21.95 -39.90 -7.02
CA GLY A 56 -21.35 -38.58 -6.80
C GLY A 56 -19.84 -38.58 -6.68
N ARG A 57 -19.15 -39.66 -7.05
CA ARG A 57 -17.69 -39.83 -6.84
C ARG A 57 -16.84 -39.66 -8.10
N SER A 58 -17.45 -39.53 -9.27
CA SER A 58 -16.73 -39.22 -10.49
C SER A 58 -17.49 -38.23 -11.36
N VAL A 59 -16.76 -37.55 -12.24
CA VAL A 59 -17.31 -36.67 -13.26
C VAL A 59 -16.74 -37.07 -14.60
N THR A 60 -17.62 -37.40 -15.55
CA THR A 60 -17.24 -37.61 -16.95
C THR A 60 -17.30 -36.28 -17.68
N LEU A 61 -16.14 -35.82 -18.16
CA LEU A 61 -16.04 -34.65 -19.01
C LEU A 61 -16.05 -35.12 -20.47
N THR A 62 -17.01 -34.62 -21.25
CA THR A 62 -17.04 -34.80 -22.71
C THR A 62 -16.53 -33.53 -23.36
N LEU A 63 -15.68 -33.65 -24.38
CA LEU A 63 -15.05 -32.50 -25.02
C LEU A 63 -15.78 -32.03 -26.29
N LYS A 64 -15.63 -30.76 -26.66
CA LYS A 64 -16.07 -30.26 -27.98
C LYS A 64 -15.12 -30.72 -29.09
N GLN A 65 -13.82 -30.55 -28.88
CA GLN A 65 -12.75 -31.08 -29.73
C GLN A 65 -12.38 -32.51 -29.29
N GLN A 66 -11.59 -33.24 -30.07
CA GLN A 66 -11.02 -34.53 -29.62
C GLN A 66 -9.61 -34.31 -29.08
N PHE A 67 -9.17 -35.20 -28.19
CA PHE A 67 -7.76 -35.30 -27.81
C PHE A 67 -6.91 -35.84 -28.96
N GLU A 68 -5.62 -35.54 -28.90
CA GLU A 68 -4.58 -36.27 -29.64
C GLU A 68 -4.04 -37.42 -28.77
N ASN A 69 -3.99 -38.62 -29.35
CA ASN A 69 -3.55 -39.83 -28.65
C ASN A 69 -2.10 -39.68 -28.13
N GLN A 70 -1.86 -40.13 -26.89
CA GLN A 70 -0.57 -40.10 -26.19
C GLN A 70 0.05 -38.72 -25.93
N SER A 71 -0.62 -37.63 -26.32
CA SER A 71 -0.18 -36.27 -26.00
C SER A 71 -0.45 -35.94 -24.53
N GLU A 72 0.42 -35.14 -23.91
CA GLU A 72 0.22 -34.66 -22.53
C GLU A 72 -0.78 -33.51 -22.49
N TYR A 73 -1.80 -33.66 -21.65
CA TYR A 73 -2.77 -32.61 -21.32
C TYR A 73 -2.72 -32.32 -19.82
N LYS A 74 -3.22 -31.14 -19.46
CA LYS A 74 -3.32 -30.67 -18.08
C LYS A 74 -4.77 -30.31 -17.78
N LEU A 75 -5.34 -30.95 -16.78
CA LEU A 75 -6.66 -30.62 -16.25
C LEU A 75 -6.52 -29.65 -15.05
N THR A 76 -7.34 -28.62 -15.05
CA THR A 76 -7.54 -27.71 -13.92
C THR A 76 -8.98 -27.84 -13.43
N LEU A 77 -9.13 -27.98 -12.12
CA LEU A 77 -10.39 -28.01 -11.39
C LEU A 77 -10.52 -26.69 -10.63
N ASN A 78 -11.64 -26.01 -10.74
CA ASN A 78 -11.92 -24.80 -9.97
C ASN A 78 -13.27 -24.94 -9.26
N ASN A 79 -13.31 -24.55 -7.99
CA ASN A 79 -14.54 -24.37 -7.23
C ASN A 79 -15.48 -25.58 -7.18
N ILE A 80 -14.93 -26.80 -7.18
CA ILE A 80 -15.70 -28.03 -6.99
C ILE A 80 -15.97 -28.23 -5.50
N LYS A 81 -17.23 -28.24 -5.08
CA LYS A 81 -17.58 -28.46 -3.67
C LYS A 81 -17.66 -29.96 -3.35
N ALA A 82 -17.23 -30.31 -2.15
CA ALA A 82 -17.36 -31.64 -1.56
C ALA A 82 -17.70 -31.48 -0.06
N GLY A 83 -18.99 -31.34 0.25
CA GLY A 83 -19.44 -30.85 1.55
C GLY A 83 -18.99 -29.39 1.77
N ASP A 84 -18.39 -29.12 2.93
CA ASP A 84 -17.88 -27.78 3.28
C ASP A 84 -16.53 -27.44 2.60
N LYS A 85 -15.93 -28.38 1.88
CA LYS A 85 -14.63 -28.18 1.21
C LYS A 85 -14.84 -27.70 -0.22
N VAL A 86 -13.97 -26.78 -0.65
CA VAL A 86 -13.86 -26.34 -2.04
C VAL A 86 -12.54 -26.88 -2.60
N LEU A 87 -12.61 -27.68 -3.65
CA LEU A 87 -11.48 -28.27 -4.35
C LEU A 87 -11.09 -27.35 -5.51
N ASN A 88 -9.80 -26.98 -5.53
CA ASN A 88 -9.17 -26.26 -6.62
C ASN A 88 -7.83 -26.95 -6.89
N GLU A 89 -7.63 -27.43 -8.11
CA GLU A 89 -6.38 -28.08 -8.53
C GLU A 89 -5.97 -27.56 -9.88
N LYS A 90 -4.67 -27.43 -10.10
CA LYS A 90 -4.09 -26.95 -11.35
C LYS A 90 -3.12 -27.98 -11.89
N ASP A 91 -2.97 -27.99 -13.22
CA ASP A 91 -1.94 -28.74 -13.91
C ASP A 91 -1.93 -30.26 -13.61
N LEU A 92 -3.12 -30.85 -13.40
CA LEU A 92 -3.27 -32.29 -13.25
C LEU A 92 -2.97 -32.97 -14.59
N LYS A 93 -1.77 -33.54 -14.71
CA LYS A 93 -1.26 -34.10 -15.96
C LYS A 93 -1.89 -35.46 -16.26
N PHE A 94 -2.28 -35.65 -17.50
CA PHE A 94 -2.74 -36.94 -18.02
C PHE A 94 -2.38 -37.09 -19.50
N LYS A 95 -2.38 -38.33 -19.98
CA LYS A 95 -2.19 -38.67 -21.39
C LYS A 95 -3.33 -39.58 -21.83
N PRO A 96 -4.21 -39.12 -22.74
CA PRO A 96 -5.22 -39.98 -23.35
C PRO A 96 -4.54 -41.15 -24.05
N LEU A 97 -4.99 -42.36 -23.77
CA LEU A 97 -4.57 -43.56 -24.50
C LEU A 97 -5.78 -44.26 -25.05
N ASP A 98 -5.90 -44.22 -26.36
CA ASP A 98 -6.90 -44.97 -27.11
C ASP A 98 -6.18 -46.07 -27.90
N ASN A 99 -6.41 -47.33 -27.51
CA ASN A 99 -5.80 -48.52 -28.11
C ASN A 99 -6.80 -49.68 -28.32
N THR A 100 -8.09 -49.44 -28.08
CA THR A 100 -9.16 -50.43 -28.20
C THR A 100 -10.01 -50.15 -29.42
N VAL A 101 -10.54 -51.20 -30.06
CA VAL A 101 -11.55 -51.00 -31.12
C VAL A 101 -12.93 -50.82 -30.48
N PRO A 102 -13.82 -49.99 -31.05
CA PRO A 102 -15.16 -49.82 -30.53
C PRO A 102 -15.98 -51.10 -30.74
N THR A 103 -16.62 -51.61 -29.70
CA THR A 103 -17.45 -52.82 -29.73
C THR A 103 -18.88 -52.51 -29.30
N VAL A 104 -19.85 -53.33 -29.73
CA VAL A 104 -21.23 -53.24 -29.25
C VAL A 104 -21.31 -53.89 -27.86
N ALA A 105 -21.51 -53.06 -26.84
CA ALA A 105 -21.64 -53.50 -25.45
C ALA A 105 -23.05 -54.01 -25.13
N LYS A 106 -24.09 -53.40 -25.71
CA LYS A 106 -25.49 -53.77 -25.47
C LYS A 106 -26.38 -53.37 -26.64
N VAL A 107 -27.40 -54.18 -26.92
CA VAL A 107 -28.50 -53.82 -27.83
C VAL A 107 -29.82 -53.98 -27.08
N GLU A 108 -30.63 -52.94 -27.11
CA GLU A 108 -31.93 -52.91 -26.44
C GLU A 108 -33.03 -52.60 -27.46
N ALA A 109 -34.08 -53.41 -27.51
CA ALA A 109 -35.29 -53.04 -28.23
C ALA A 109 -36.06 -52.00 -27.40
N LEU A 110 -36.26 -50.81 -27.96
CA LEU A 110 -37.14 -49.77 -27.40
C LEU A 110 -38.57 -49.91 -27.93
N GLY A 111 -38.75 -50.78 -28.91
CA GLY A 111 -40.02 -51.14 -29.53
C GLY A 111 -39.73 -52.06 -30.71
N ASN A 112 -40.78 -52.52 -31.39
CA ASN A 112 -40.63 -53.42 -32.54
C ASN A 112 -40.05 -52.75 -33.81
N LYS A 113 -39.84 -51.44 -33.81
CA LYS A 113 -39.19 -50.69 -34.88
C LYS A 113 -37.99 -49.85 -34.43
N THR A 114 -37.63 -49.89 -33.15
CA THR A 114 -36.56 -49.05 -32.63
C THR A 114 -35.65 -49.84 -31.73
N ILE A 115 -34.34 -49.80 -32.01
CA ILE A 115 -33.33 -50.39 -31.14
C ILE A 115 -32.30 -49.34 -30.73
N ARG A 116 -31.81 -49.42 -29.50
CA ARG A 116 -30.66 -48.67 -28.99
C ARG A 116 -29.44 -49.58 -29.00
N VAL A 117 -28.38 -49.15 -29.69
CA VAL A 117 -27.08 -49.81 -29.72
C VAL A 117 -26.12 -49.00 -28.84
N GLN A 118 -25.61 -49.62 -27.79
CA GLN A 118 -24.61 -49.03 -26.90
C GLN A 118 -23.23 -49.56 -27.29
N PHE A 119 -22.31 -48.66 -27.61
CA PHE A 119 -20.90 -48.98 -27.85
C PHE A 119 -20.07 -48.93 -26.57
N SER A 120 -18.92 -49.61 -26.57
CA SER A 120 -17.94 -49.62 -25.47
C SER A 120 -17.26 -48.27 -25.25
N GLU A 121 -17.29 -47.40 -26.25
CA GLU A 121 -16.66 -46.08 -26.25
C GLU A 121 -17.39 -45.10 -27.20
N PRO A 122 -17.13 -43.78 -27.11
CA PRO A 122 -17.68 -42.80 -28.03
C PRO A 122 -17.32 -43.10 -29.49
N VAL A 123 -18.32 -43.07 -30.38
CA VAL A 123 -18.13 -43.28 -31.81
C VAL A 123 -18.37 -41.99 -32.60
N LYS A 124 -17.73 -41.87 -33.76
CA LYS A 124 -18.05 -40.87 -34.78
C LYS A 124 -19.43 -41.18 -35.40
N ASN A 125 -19.88 -40.30 -36.29
CA ASN A 125 -21.17 -40.43 -36.96
C ASN A 125 -21.30 -41.77 -37.71
N ALA A 126 -22.07 -42.69 -37.12
CA ALA A 126 -22.39 -43.97 -37.71
C ALA A 126 -23.45 -43.84 -38.81
N THR A 127 -23.49 -44.81 -39.73
CA THR A 127 -24.48 -44.87 -40.83
C THR A 127 -25.25 -46.18 -40.78
N THR A 128 -26.49 -46.20 -41.29
CA THR A 128 -27.31 -47.43 -41.27
C THR A 128 -26.68 -48.58 -42.05
N SER A 129 -25.83 -48.31 -43.05
CA SER A 129 -25.12 -49.34 -43.82
C SER A 129 -24.12 -50.15 -43.00
N GLN A 130 -23.71 -49.66 -41.83
CA GLN A 130 -22.78 -50.34 -40.90
C GLN A 130 -23.50 -51.37 -40.00
N PHE A 131 -24.83 -51.44 -40.07
CA PHE A 131 -25.64 -52.31 -39.23
C PHE A 131 -26.48 -53.25 -40.08
N GLN A 132 -26.58 -54.50 -39.64
CA GLN A 132 -27.50 -55.48 -40.20
C GLN A 132 -28.33 -56.09 -39.06
N ILE A 133 -29.60 -56.35 -39.33
CA ILE A 133 -30.46 -57.14 -38.45
C ILE A 133 -30.85 -58.41 -39.20
N ASP A 134 -30.55 -59.56 -38.61
CA ASP A 134 -30.74 -60.89 -39.19
C ASP A 134 -30.15 -61.00 -40.61
N GLY A 135 -28.94 -60.48 -40.79
CA GLY A 135 -28.20 -60.49 -42.06
C GLY A 135 -28.71 -59.51 -43.13
N LYS A 136 -29.67 -58.63 -42.80
CA LYS A 136 -30.17 -57.59 -43.71
C LYS A 136 -29.71 -56.21 -43.26
N VAL A 137 -29.14 -55.44 -44.18
CA VAL A 137 -28.75 -54.05 -43.92
C VAL A 137 -29.92 -53.24 -43.38
N VAL A 138 -29.67 -52.46 -42.34
CA VAL A 138 -30.68 -51.62 -41.71
C VAL A 138 -31.16 -50.55 -42.70
N VAL A 139 -32.48 -50.48 -42.90
CA VAL A 139 -33.15 -49.44 -43.70
C VAL A 139 -34.06 -48.63 -42.78
N GLY A 140 -33.80 -47.32 -42.68
CA GLY A 140 -34.55 -46.43 -41.80
C GLY A 140 -33.75 -45.17 -41.48
N SER A 141 -33.88 -44.67 -40.25
CA SER A 141 -33.11 -43.53 -39.76
C SER A 141 -32.23 -43.92 -38.58
N ILE A 142 -31.16 -43.15 -38.41
CA ILE A 142 -30.14 -43.34 -37.39
C ILE A 142 -29.94 -42.04 -36.64
N GLN A 143 -29.86 -42.12 -35.32
CA GLN A 143 -29.57 -40.98 -34.44
C GLN A 143 -28.37 -41.37 -33.56
N PRO A 144 -27.14 -40.98 -33.95
CA PRO A 144 -25.97 -41.16 -33.09
C PRO A 144 -26.02 -40.16 -31.93
N ASN A 145 -25.65 -40.63 -30.75
CA ASN A 145 -25.55 -39.86 -29.51
C ASN A 145 -24.35 -40.37 -28.69
N LEU A 146 -23.16 -39.83 -29.01
CA LEU A 146 -21.87 -40.14 -28.40
C LEU A 146 -21.51 -41.63 -28.41
N ASN A 147 -21.85 -42.38 -27.35
CA ASN A 147 -21.62 -43.82 -27.22
C ASN A 147 -22.87 -44.67 -27.54
N THR A 148 -24.01 -44.03 -27.81
CA THR A 148 -25.26 -44.71 -28.18
C THR A 148 -25.67 -44.37 -29.61
N VAL A 149 -26.36 -45.31 -30.26
CA VAL A 149 -26.97 -45.12 -31.57
C VAL A 149 -28.40 -45.63 -31.50
N ILE A 150 -29.36 -44.75 -31.77
CA ILE A 150 -30.77 -45.15 -31.92
C ILE A 150 -31.03 -45.43 -33.39
N LEU A 151 -31.41 -46.67 -33.71
CA LEU A 151 -31.81 -47.11 -35.05
C LEU A 151 -33.33 -47.23 -35.10
N LYS A 152 -33.96 -46.39 -35.92
CA LYS A 152 -35.39 -46.49 -36.23
C LYS A 152 -35.56 -47.17 -37.58
N LEU A 153 -36.14 -48.36 -37.55
CA LEU A 153 -36.29 -49.28 -38.66
C LEU A 153 -37.57 -48.96 -39.47
N SER A 154 -37.50 -49.13 -40.78
CA SER A 154 -38.69 -49.00 -41.64
C SER A 154 -39.64 -50.19 -41.45
N ASN A 155 -39.07 -51.38 -41.29
CA ASN A 155 -39.78 -52.64 -41.10
C ASN A 155 -39.90 -52.97 -39.61
N THR A 156 -41.02 -53.60 -39.25
CA THR A 156 -41.27 -54.14 -37.90
C THR A 156 -40.48 -55.43 -37.69
N LEU A 157 -39.79 -55.55 -36.56
CA LEU A 157 -39.22 -56.78 -36.03
C LEU A 157 -40.31 -57.63 -35.37
N THR A 158 -40.19 -58.95 -35.49
CA THR A 158 -41.11 -59.89 -34.83
C THR A 158 -40.76 -60.04 -33.35
N ASP A 159 -41.66 -60.59 -32.55
CA ASP A 159 -41.31 -60.99 -31.18
C ASP A 159 -40.31 -62.16 -31.20
N GLY A 160 -39.29 -62.09 -30.34
CA GLY A 160 -38.27 -63.13 -30.19
C GLY A 160 -36.84 -62.61 -30.30
N GLU A 161 -35.90 -63.56 -30.41
CA GLU A 161 -34.46 -63.27 -30.52
C GLU A 161 -34.11 -62.81 -31.94
N HIS A 162 -33.42 -61.69 -32.03
CA HIS A 162 -32.85 -61.11 -33.24
C HIS A 162 -31.34 -60.93 -33.08
N THR A 163 -30.63 -60.86 -34.20
CA THR A 163 -29.18 -60.63 -34.20
C THR A 163 -28.83 -59.31 -34.88
N LEU A 164 -28.18 -58.41 -34.16
CA LEU A 164 -27.54 -57.23 -34.73
C LEU A 164 -26.10 -57.58 -35.12
N THR A 165 -25.76 -57.41 -36.40
CA THR A 165 -24.37 -57.39 -36.86
C THR A 165 -23.92 -55.95 -37.05
N ALA A 166 -22.87 -55.52 -36.36
CA ALA A 166 -22.28 -54.19 -36.55
C ALA A 166 -20.85 -54.31 -37.11
N GLU A 167 -20.51 -53.48 -38.11
CA GLU A 167 -19.19 -53.48 -38.73
C GLU A 167 -18.83 -52.08 -39.27
N GLY A 168 -17.59 -51.64 -39.04
CA GLY A 168 -17.04 -50.46 -39.70
C GLY A 168 -17.43 -49.11 -39.08
N THR A 169 -18.16 -49.09 -37.96
CA THR A 169 -18.37 -47.87 -37.15
C THR A 169 -17.04 -47.44 -36.55
N GLU A 170 -16.74 -46.15 -36.63
CA GLU A 170 -15.42 -45.61 -36.31
C GLU A 170 -15.44 -44.82 -34.99
N ASP A 171 -14.40 -44.95 -34.17
CA ASP A 171 -14.19 -44.13 -32.97
C ASP A 171 -13.44 -42.82 -33.28
N TYR A 172 -13.03 -42.08 -32.23
CA TYR A 172 -12.27 -40.83 -32.36
C TYR A 172 -10.76 -41.01 -32.65
N ASN A 173 -10.23 -42.24 -32.57
CA ASN A 173 -8.87 -42.59 -32.96
C ASN A 173 -8.79 -43.31 -34.33
N ASN A 174 -9.92 -43.38 -35.03
CA ASN A 174 -10.11 -44.02 -36.34
C ASN A 174 -10.05 -45.56 -36.32
N PHE A 175 -10.15 -46.21 -35.15
CA PHE A 175 -10.38 -47.64 -35.13
C PHE A 175 -11.83 -47.96 -35.50
N LYS A 176 -12.02 -49.11 -36.14
CA LYS A 176 -13.30 -49.54 -36.67
C LYS A 176 -13.79 -50.76 -35.94
N THR A 177 -15.08 -50.79 -35.63
CA THR A 177 -15.76 -51.97 -35.11
C THR A 177 -15.52 -53.14 -36.04
N VAL A 178 -14.94 -54.21 -35.49
CA VAL A 178 -14.81 -55.50 -36.18
C VAL A 178 -16.19 -56.15 -36.24
N LYS A 179 -16.49 -56.79 -37.37
CA LYS A 179 -17.76 -57.50 -37.57
C LYS A 179 -18.05 -58.44 -36.40
N ALA A 180 -19.10 -58.13 -35.66
CA ALA A 180 -19.55 -58.92 -34.52
C ALA A 180 -21.07 -58.97 -34.46
N ASP A 181 -21.58 -60.12 -34.03
CA ASP A 181 -23.00 -60.38 -33.83
C ASP A 181 -23.35 -60.21 -32.35
N THR A 182 -24.37 -59.40 -32.08
CA THR A 182 -24.95 -59.20 -30.75
C THR A 182 -26.41 -59.60 -30.77
N LYS A 183 -26.78 -60.57 -29.95
CA LYS A 183 -28.17 -61.02 -29.82
C LYS A 183 -28.95 -60.09 -28.91
N PHE A 184 -30.21 -59.84 -29.27
CA PHE A 184 -31.15 -59.09 -28.46
C PHE A 184 -32.56 -59.65 -28.65
N ASN A 185 -33.42 -59.48 -27.66
CA ASN A 185 -34.81 -59.90 -27.75
C ASN A 185 -35.70 -58.69 -28.02
N VAL A 186 -36.67 -58.88 -28.91
CA VAL A 186 -37.78 -57.96 -29.14
C VAL A 186 -39.03 -58.55 -28.49
N VAL A 187 -39.73 -57.73 -27.73
CA VAL A 187 -41.05 -58.05 -27.18
C VAL A 187 -41.96 -56.89 -27.57
N GLU A 188 -43.12 -57.21 -28.14
CA GLU A 188 -44.15 -56.21 -28.42
C GLU A 188 -44.56 -55.51 -27.13
N ASP A 189 -44.35 -54.21 -27.10
CA ASP A 189 -44.77 -53.35 -26.01
C ASP A 189 -46.08 -52.66 -26.38
N LYS A 190 -47.10 -52.90 -25.55
CA LYS A 190 -48.47 -52.35 -25.68
C LYS A 190 -48.82 -51.45 -24.50
N THR A 191 -47.88 -51.22 -23.60
CA THR A 191 -48.11 -50.46 -22.38
C THR A 191 -47.78 -49.01 -22.62
N ALA A 192 -48.72 -48.11 -22.37
CA ALA A 192 -48.43 -46.68 -22.42
C ALA A 192 -47.49 -46.26 -21.28
N PRO A 193 -46.59 -45.29 -21.51
CA PRO A 193 -45.69 -44.81 -20.48
C PRO A 193 -46.47 -44.14 -19.35
N THR A 194 -46.05 -44.37 -18.12
CA THR A 194 -46.54 -43.65 -16.93
C THR A 194 -45.51 -42.61 -16.49
N VAL A 195 -45.92 -41.66 -15.64
CA VAL A 195 -45.06 -40.55 -15.22
C VAL A 195 -45.11 -40.33 -13.71
N SER A 196 -43.95 -40.00 -13.14
CA SER A 196 -43.78 -39.69 -11.72
C SER A 196 -42.97 -38.40 -11.55
N VAL A 197 -43.13 -37.74 -10.40
CA VAL A 197 -42.40 -36.53 -10.05
C VAL A 197 -41.18 -36.90 -9.21
N VAL A 198 -40.00 -36.48 -9.66
CA VAL A 198 -38.74 -36.64 -8.92
C VAL A 198 -38.54 -35.47 -7.96
N SER A 199 -38.78 -34.25 -8.43
CA SER A 199 -38.70 -33.03 -7.63
C SER A 199 -39.55 -31.91 -8.23
N ALA A 200 -39.96 -30.96 -7.39
CA ALA A 200 -40.69 -29.79 -7.83
C ALA A 200 -40.33 -28.57 -6.96
N SER A 201 -40.11 -27.43 -7.62
CA SER A 201 -40.08 -26.09 -7.05
C SER A 201 -41.12 -25.21 -7.76
N PHE A 202 -41.20 -23.93 -7.39
CA PHE A 202 -42.11 -22.98 -8.04
C PHE A 202 -41.72 -22.75 -9.52
N GLU A 203 -40.43 -22.89 -9.84
CA GLU A 203 -39.86 -22.64 -11.16
C GLU A 203 -39.56 -23.91 -11.96
N LYS A 204 -39.37 -25.06 -11.31
CA LYS A 204 -38.88 -26.27 -11.98
C LYS A 204 -39.61 -27.53 -11.53
N VAL A 205 -39.80 -28.48 -12.44
CA VAL A 205 -40.29 -29.83 -12.13
C VAL A 205 -39.42 -30.84 -12.86
N VAL A 206 -38.91 -31.86 -12.16
CA VAL A 206 -38.25 -32.99 -12.78
C VAL A 206 -39.21 -34.17 -12.81
N LEU A 207 -39.52 -34.66 -14.01
CA LEU A 207 -40.36 -35.83 -14.23
C LEU A 207 -39.52 -37.03 -14.62
N LYS A 208 -39.98 -38.22 -14.22
CA LYS A 208 -39.44 -39.51 -14.65
C LYS A 208 -40.57 -40.36 -15.25
N PHE A 209 -40.38 -40.80 -16.49
CA PHE A 209 -41.27 -41.75 -17.16
C PHE A 209 -40.93 -43.20 -16.77
N SER A 210 -41.89 -44.13 -16.89
CA SER A 210 -41.65 -45.55 -16.60
C SER A 210 -40.71 -46.24 -17.58
N GLU A 211 -40.49 -45.64 -18.73
CA GLU A 211 -39.67 -46.15 -19.82
C GLU A 211 -39.14 -45.01 -20.71
N PRO A 212 -38.14 -45.26 -21.58
CA PRO A 212 -37.68 -44.29 -22.56
C PRO A 212 -38.80 -43.86 -23.51
N VAL A 213 -38.94 -42.55 -23.70
CA VAL A 213 -39.97 -41.96 -24.56
C VAL A 213 -39.37 -41.37 -25.83
N GLU A 214 -40.10 -41.44 -26.94
CA GLU A 214 -39.61 -41.00 -28.24
C GLU A 214 -39.41 -39.48 -28.28
N GLN A 215 -40.37 -38.73 -27.74
CA GLN A 215 -40.31 -37.27 -27.74
C GLN A 215 -41.19 -36.67 -26.64
N VAL A 216 -40.65 -35.62 -25.99
CA VAL A 216 -41.38 -34.80 -25.01
C VAL A 216 -41.25 -33.33 -25.39
N PHE A 217 -42.37 -32.62 -25.44
CA PHE A 217 -42.40 -31.17 -25.68
C PHE A 217 -42.81 -30.42 -24.42
N ALA A 218 -42.22 -29.25 -24.15
CA ALA A 218 -42.62 -28.43 -23.02
C ALA A 218 -44.12 -28.02 -23.07
N SER A 219 -44.66 -27.78 -24.28
CA SER A 219 -46.07 -27.44 -24.50
C SER A 219 -47.05 -28.55 -24.11
N ASN A 220 -46.59 -29.80 -24.02
CA ASN A 220 -47.39 -30.96 -23.62
C ASN A 220 -47.59 -31.05 -22.10
N ILE A 221 -46.84 -30.25 -21.32
CA ILE A 221 -46.80 -30.31 -19.86
C ILE A 221 -47.30 -28.98 -19.29
N TYR A 222 -48.37 -29.02 -18.51
CA TYR A 222 -49.00 -27.80 -17.98
C TYR A 222 -49.76 -28.03 -16.68
N TRP A 223 -50.00 -26.98 -15.91
CA TRP A 223 -50.93 -26.99 -14.79
C TRP A 223 -52.05 -25.96 -15.02
N MET A 224 -53.09 -25.99 -14.18
CA MET A 224 -54.28 -25.15 -14.33
C MET A 224 -54.36 -24.11 -13.21
N GLN A 225 -54.51 -22.82 -13.58
CA GLN A 225 -54.77 -21.74 -12.63
C GLN A 225 -56.00 -20.94 -13.07
N GLY A 226 -57.08 -20.96 -12.28
CA GLY A 226 -58.31 -20.23 -12.60
C GLY A 226 -58.87 -20.53 -14.00
N GLY A 227 -58.75 -21.78 -14.47
CA GLY A 227 -59.17 -22.20 -15.82
C GLY A 227 -58.16 -21.95 -16.94
N THR A 228 -57.04 -21.28 -16.68
CA THR A 228 -55.98 -21.02 -17.67
C THR A 228 -54.90 -22.10 -17.62
N LYS A 229 -54.47 -22.58 -18.79
CA LYS A 229 -53.31 -23.49 -18.91
C LYS A 229 -52.00 -22.72 -18.72
N LYS A 230 -51.18 -23.18 -17.79
CA LYS A 230 -49.84 -22.66 -17.50
C LYS A 230 -48.81 -23.69 -17.94
N GLN A 231 -48.31 -23.53 -19.17
CA GLN A 231 -47.38 -24.47 -19.82
C GLN A 231 -45.94 -24.27 -19.34
N ALA A 232 -45.17 -25.36 -19.34
CA ALA A 232 -43.72 -25.27 -19.19
C ALA A 232 -43.12 -24.41 -20.31
N SER A 233 -42.20 -23.53 -19.95
CA SER A 233 -41.53 -22.60 -20.86
C SER A 233 -40.38 -23.26 -21.61
N SER A 234 -39.70 -24.22 -20.99
CA SER A 234 -38.65 -25.02 -21.61
C SER A 234 -38.54 -26.40 -20.97
N LEU A 235 -37.86 -27.31 -21.66
CA LEU A 235 -37.59 -28.67 -21.23
C LEU A 235 -36.14 -29.03 -21.54
N LYS A 236 -35.46 -29.66 -20.59
CA LYS A 236 -34.13 -30.26 -20.75
C LYS A 236 -34.22 -31.76 -20.44
N GLN A 237 -33.81 -32.59 -21.37
CA GLN A 237 -33.67 -34.03 -21.12
C GLN A 237 -32.44 -34.26 -20.24
N LEU A 238 -32.61 -34.93 -19.11
CA LEU A 238 -31.54 -35.27 -18.17
C LEU A 238 -31.06 -36.71 -18.35
N ALA A 239 -31.96 -37.59 -18.80
CA ALA A 239 -31.70 -38.98 -19.19
C ALA A 239 -32.80 -39.43 -20.16
N ASP A 240 -32.70 -40.64 -20.70
CA ASP A 240 -33.67 -41.19 -21.65
C ASP A 240 -35.12 -41.23 -21.11
N ASP A 241 -35.29 -41.31 -19.79
CA ASP A 241 -36.57 -41.34 -19.10
C ASP A 241 -36.79 -40.15 -18.13
N LYS A 242 -35.84 -39.20 -18.02
CA LYS A 242 -35.90 -38.08 -17.06
C LYS A 242 -35.81 -36.73 -17.74
N TYR A 243 -36.70 -35.81 -17.36
CA TYR A 243 -36.82 -34.49 -17.97
C TYR A 243 -36.99 -33.39 -16.90
N GLU A 244 -36.20 -32.33 -16.99
CA GLU A 244 -36.37 -31.09 -16.23
C GLU A 244 -37.22 -30.10 -17.04
N LEU A 245 -38.29 -29.61 -16.43
CA LEU A 245 -39.20 -28.61 -16.98
C LEU A 245 -39.00 -27.31 -16.25
N THR A 246 -38.91 -26.20 -16.98
CA THR A 246 -38.86 -24.85 -16.41
C THR A 246 -40.18 -24.13 -16.64
N PHE A 247 -40.74 -23.55 -15.59
CA PHE A 247 -41.92 -22.68 -15.61
C PHE A 247 -41.46 -21.26 -15.27
N ALA A 248 -41.63 -20.33 -16.22
CA ALA A 248 -41.20 -18.93 -16.07
C ALA A 248 -42.40 -17.96 -16.05
N GLY A 249 -42.16 -16.75 -15.52
CA GLY A 249 -43.17 -15.69 -15.45
C GLY A 249 -44.46 -16.14 -14.74
N ASP A 250 -45.60 -15.78 -15.32
CA ASP A 250 -46.93 -16.12 -14.79
C ASP A 250 -47.28 -17.62 -14.90
N ASN A 251 -46.40 -18.45 -15.47
CA ASN A 251 -46.60 -19.90 -15.56
C ASN A 251 -45.97 -20.66 -14.39
N LYS A 252 -45.20 -20.00 -13.51
CA LYS A 252 -44.63 -20.61 -12.29
C LYS A 252 -45.72 -21.28 -11.46
N LEU A 253 -45.39 -22.42 -10.86
CA LEU A 253 -46.26 -23.06 -9.88
C LEU A 253 -46.40 -22.14 -8.66
N VAL A 254 -47.49 -22.26 -7.90
CA VAL A 254 -47.78 -21.37 -6.75
C VAL A 254 -48.26 -22.10 -5.49
N TYR A 255 -48.74 -23.33 -5.64
CA TYR A 255 -49.20 -24.21 -4.56
C TYR A 255 -49.24 -25.64 -5.10
N THR A 256 -49.51 -26.63 -4.24
CA THR A 256 -49.71 -28.02 -4.67
C THR A 256 -50.80 -28.11 -5.73
N THR A 257 -50.46 -28.66 -6.90
CA THR A 257 -51.35 -28.72 -8.07
C THR A 257 -51.20 -30.04 -8.81
N ASP A 258 -52.15 -30.35 -9.68
CA ASP A 258 -52.01 -31.40 -10.68
C ASP A 258 -51.25 -30.84 -11.89
N LEU A 259 -50.22 -31.57 -12.33
CA LEU A 259 -49.50 -31.34 -13.58
C LEU A 259 -50.01 -32.33 -14.63
N TYR A 260 -50.55 -31.80 -15.72
CA TYR A 260 -51.06 -32.57 -16.85
C TYR A 260 -49.94 -32.90 -17.81
N VAL A 261 -49.84 -34.17 -18.20
CA VAL A 261 -48.85 -34.70 -19.13
C VAL A 261 -49.59 -35.31 -20.30
N THR A 262 -49.40 -34.79 -21.50
CA THR A 262 -50.20 -35.18 -22.67
C THR A 262 -49.32 -35.47 -23.88
N ASN A 263 -49.80 -36.30 -24.81
CA ASN A 263 -49.13 -36.52 -26.12
C ASN A 263 -47.63 -36.88 -26.01
N VAL A 264 -47.25 -37.60 -24.96
CA VAL A 264 -45.94 -38.26 -24.83
C VAL A 264 -46.11 -39.71 -25.27
N LYS A 265 -45.21 -40.18 -26.13
CA LYS A 265 -45.25 -41.55 -26.67
C LYS A 265 -43.93 -42.25 -26.38
N ASP A 266 -44.00 -43.54 -26.11
CA ASP A 266 -42.84 -44.41 -26.16
C ASP A 266 -42.39 -44.66 -27.63
N TYR A 267 -41.35 -45.47 -27.80
CA TYR A 267 -40.83 -45.85 -29.12
C TYR A 267 -41.63 -46.98 -29.81
N SER A 268 -42.63 -47.56 -29.13
CA SER A 268 -43.62 -48.50 -29.68
C SER A 268 -44.86 -47.77 -30.21
N GLY A 269 -45.00 -46.47 -29.91
CA GLY A 269 -46.10 -45.61 -30.31
C GLY A 269 -47.27 -45.58 -29.32
N ASN A 270 -47.15 -46.21 -28.13
CA ASN A 270 -48.20 -46.12 -27.12
C ASN A 270 -48.15 -44.72 -26.50
N ALA A 271 -49.30 -44.05 -26.50
CA ALA A 271 -49.41 -42.69 -25.99
C ALA A 271 -49.87 -42.71 -24.54
N ILE A 272 -49.25 -41.86 -23.71
CA ILE A 272 -49.73 -41.57 -22.36
C ILE A 272 -51.21 -41.14 -22.41
N ASP A 273 -52.00 -41.56 -21.42
CA ASP A 273 -53.43 -41.22 -21.37
C ASP A 273 -53.61 -39.70 -21.40
N LYS A 274 -54.55 -39.20 -22.22
CA LYS A 274 -54.80 -37.77 -22.44
C LYS A 274 -55.17 -37.00 -21.16
N ASP A 275 -55.69 -37.69 -20.15
CA ASP A 275 -56.12 -37.13 -18.88
C ASP A 275 -55.09 -37.42 -17.76
N THR A 276 -53.88 -37.89 -18.11
CA THR A 276 -52.81 -38.17 -17.15
C THR A 276 -52.43 -36.90 -16.41
N LYS A 277 -52.52 -36.99 -15.09
CA LYS A 277 -52.12 -35.94 -14.17
C LYS A 277 -51.30 -36.51 -13.03
N VAL A 278 -50.26 -35.79 -12.66
CA VAL A 278 -49.40 -36.12 -11.51
C VAL A 278 -49.41 -34.96 -10.54
N GLN A 279 -49.65 -35.24 -9.26
CA GLN A 279 -49.64 -34.20 -8.25
C GLN A 279 -48.20 -33.73 -8.00
N VAL A 280 -48.00 -32.42 -8.03
CA VAL A 280 -46.73 -31.76 -7.72
C VAL A 280 -46.92 -30.87 -6.49
N THR A 281 -46.05 -31.03 -5.50
CA THR A 281 -45.97 -30.14 -4.34
C THR A 281 -44.67 -29.34 -4.44
N PRO A 282 -44.70 -28.09 -4.93
CA PRO A 282 -43.49 -27.30 -5.10
C PRO A 282 -42.88 -26.94 -3.75
N VAL A 283 -41.57 -27.16 -3.62
CA VAL A 283 -40.78 -26.74 -2.45
C VAL A 283 -40.20 -25.35 -2.71
N ILE A 284 -40.24 -24.49 -1.71
CA ILE A 284 -39.62 -23.17 -1.77
C ILE A 284 -38.10 -23.34 -1.77
N ASP A 285 -37.45 -22.74 -2.77
CA ASP A 285 -36.00 -22.67 -2.85
C ASP A 285 -35.45 -21.54 -1.96
N GLN A 286 -34.70 -21.92 -0.92
CA GLN A 286 -34.07 -21.00 0.03
C GLN A 286 -32.55 -20.89 -0.16
N THR A 287 -31.99 -21.55 -1.19
CA THR A 287 -30.55 -21.53 -1.45
C THR A 287 -30.17 -20.25 -2.16
N ARG A 288 -28.99 -19.71 -1.87
CA ARG A 288 -28.51 -18.44 -2.45
C ARG A 288 -27.66 -18.70 -3.70
N PRO A 289 -27.63 -17.79 -4.68
CA PRO A 289 -26.65 -17.85 -5.76
C PRO A 289 -25.24 -17.63 -5.18
N GLU A 290 -24.27 -18.33 -5.75
CA GLU A 290 -22.86 -18.21 -5.41
C GLU A 290 -22.03 -18.06 -6.68
N VAL A 291 -20.88 -17.40 -6.60
CA VAL A 291 -19.96 -17.26 -7.73
C VAL A 291 -19.21 -18.56 -7.95
N ILE A 292 -19.32 -19.10 -9.16
CA ILE A 292 -18.61 -20.28 -9.66
C ILE A 292 -17.21 -19.89 -10.12
N SER A 293 -17.09 -18.85 -10.95
CA SER A 293 -15.80 -18.43 -11.52
C SER A 293 -15.84 -16.98 -11.98
N SER A 294 -14.66 -16.37 -12.09
CA SER A 294 -14.46 -15.03 -12.64
C SER A 294 -13.22 -15.02 -13.52
N THR A 295 -13.41 -14.88 -14.84
CA THR A 295 -12.35 -15.03 -15.83
C THR A 295 -12.32 -13.85 -16.80
N PHE A 296 -11.13 -13.44 -17.24
CA PHE A 296 -11.02 -12.47 -18.31
C PHE A 296 -11.49 -13.07 -19.65
N VAL A 297 -12.20 -12.26 -20.43
CA VAL A 297 -12.54 -12.62 -21.81
C VAL A 297 -11.25 -12.53 -22.65
N LYS A 298 -10.92 -13.61 -23.36
CA LYS A 298 -9.76 -13.70 -24.25
C LYS A 298 -9.79 -12.56 -25.28
N ASP A 299 -8.63 -12.00 -25.60
CA ASP A 299 -8.44 -10.92 -26.60
C ASP A 299 -9.12 -9.58 -26.26
N SER A 300 -9.60 -9.40 -25.03
CA SER A 300 -10.23 -8.15 -24.58
C SER A 300 -9.26 -7.12 -24.00
N ASN A 301 -7.95 -7.31 -24.13
CA ASN A 301 -6.91 -6.47 -23.51
C ASN A 301 -7.20 -6.20 -22.03
N ASN A 302 -7.59 -7.26 -21.30
CA ASN A 302 -7.92 -7.21 -19.88
C ASN A 302 -9.06 -6.23 -19.52
N LYS A 303 -9.99 -5.98 -20.45
CA LYS A 303 -11.14 -5.08 -20.26
C LYS A 303 -12.46 -5.77 -19.95
N GLN A 304 -12.60 -7.07 -20.16
CA GLN A 304 -13.87 -7.76 -19.92
C GLN A 304 -13.67 -8.96 -19.01
N ILE A 305 -14.55 -9.09 -18.00
CA ILE A 305 -14.54 -10.19 -17.06
C ILE A 305 -15.91 -10.85 -17.08
N THR A 306 -15.92 -12.17 -17.26
CA THR A 306 -17.11 -13.01 -17.16
C THR A 306 -17.16 -13.64 -15.78
N ILE A 307 -18.31 -13.55 -15.12
CA ILE A 307 -18.59 -14.10 -13.79
C ILE A 307 -19.75 -15.08 -13.92
N LYS A 308 -19.53 -16.34 -13.53
CA LYS A 308 -20.56 -17.39 -13.55
C LYS A 308 -21.10 -17.67 -12.16
N PHE A 309 -22.37 -18.07 -12.06
CA PHE A 309 -23.06 -18.30 -10.79
C PHE A 309 -23.76 -19.66 -10.75
N THR A 310 -23.97 -20.20 -9.54
CA THR A 310 -24.61 -21.51 -9.31
C THR A 310 -26.08 -21.55 -9.75
N LYS A 311 -26.75 -20.39 -9.76
CA LYS A 311 -28.19 -20.26 -10.02
C LYS A 311 -28.48 -19.19 -11.05
N SER A 312 -29.64 -19.32 -11.70
CA SER A 312 -30.13 -18.29 -12.61
C SER A 312 -30.43 -17.00 -11.85
N LEU A 313 -30.03 -15.87 -12.42
CA LEU A 313 -29.97 -14.58 -11.75
C LEU A 313 -31.20 -13.71 -12.06
N ASP A 314 -31.63 -12.95 -11.05
CA ASP A 314 -32.56 -11.86 -11.23
C ASP A 314 -31.88 -10.73 -12.01
N LYS A 315 -32.44 -10.38 -13.18
CA LYS A 315 -31.83 -9.41 -14.10
C LYS A 315 -31.73 -8.01 -13.50
N ASP A 316 -32.64 -7.62 -12.62
CA ASP A 316 -32.64 -6.28 -12.02
C ASP A 316 -31.47 -6.09 -11.06
N THR A 317 -31.12 -7.13 -10.30
CA THR A 317 -29.96 -7.11 -9.40
C THR A 317 -28.65 -7.40 -10.13
N ALA A 318 -28.64 -8.35 -11.07
CA ALA A 318 -27.43 -8.73 -11.81
C ALA A 318 -26.93 -7.64 -12.77
N LYS A 319 -27.83 -6.79 -13.32
CA LYS A 319 -27.43 -5.69 -14.21
C LYS A 319 -26.92 -4.44 -13.49
N LYS A 320 -27.01 -4.37 -12.16
CA LYS A 320 -26.56 -3.20 -11.39
C LYS A 320 -25.04 -3.20 -11.28
N ALA A 321 -24.38 -2.30 -12.00
CA ALA A 321 -22.91 -2.12 -11.92
C ALA A 321 -22.40 -1.93 -10.49
N ALA A 322 -23.17 -1.28 -9.60
CA ALA A 322 -22.81 -1.07 -8.20
C ALA A 322 -22.62 -2.37 -7.38
N ASN A 323 -23.11 -3.50 -7.88
CA ASN A 323 -22.94 -4.82 -7.26
C ASN A 323 -21.56 -5.45 -7.54
N TYR A 324 -20.74 -4.83 -8.41
CA TYR A 324 -19.44 -5.32 -8.84
C TYR A 324 -18.37 -4.25 -8.61
N VAL A 325 -17.34 -4.57 -7.82
CA VAL A 325 -16.25 -3.65 -7.51
C VAL A 325 -14.92 -4.34 -7.77
N ILE A 326 -14.06 -3.69 -8.53
CA ILE A 326 -12.68 -4.14 -8.78
C ILE A 326 -11.74 -3.15 -8.10
N LYS A 327 -10.79 -3.62 -7.30
CA LYS A 327 -9.78 -2.77 -6.64
C LYS A 327 -8.38 -3.24 -6.98
N ASP A 328 -7.45 -2.30 -7.10
CA ASP A 328 -6.02 -2.63 -7.12
C ASP A 328 -5.48 -2.90 -5.71
N LYS A 329 -4.19 -3.27 -5.63
CA LYS A 329 -3.47 -3.54 -4.37
C LYS A 329 -3.47 -2.38 -3.37
N ASP A 330 -3.65 -1.14 -3.84
CA ASP A 330 -3.66 0.07 -3.02
C ASP A 330 -5.10 0.41 -2.57
N GLY A 331 -6.08 -0.43 -2.91
CA GLY A 331 -7.49 -0.28 -2.57
C GLY A 331 -8.25 0.68 -3.49
N LYS A 332 -7.64 1.18 -4.56
CA LYS A 332 -8.27 2.10 -5.51
C LYS A 332 -9.18 1.34 -6.45
N VAL A 333 -10.42 1.84 -6.58
CA VAL A 333 -11.46 1.25 -7.43
C VAL A 333 -11.14 1.47 -8.91
N GLN A 334 -11.21 0.41 -9.69
CA GLN A 334 -11.08 0.45 -11.14
C GLN A 334 -12.46 0.71 -11.77
N PRO A 335 -12.58 1.72 -12.64
CA PRO A 335 -13.87 2.11 -13.19
C PRO A 335 -14.40 1.08 -14.19
N ILE A 336 -15.65 0.68 -14.00
CA ILE A 336 -16.40 -0.19 -14.92
C ILE A 336 -17.50 0.58 -15.63
N SER A 337 -17.96 0.04 -16.76
CA SER A 337 -19.16 0.48 -17.45
C SER A 337 -20.37 0.47 -16.52
N THR A 338 -21.28 1.43 -16.72
CA THR A 338 -22.57 1.44 -16.02
C THR A 338 -23.49 0.31 -16.47
N THR A 339 -23.18 -0.31 -17.61
CA THR A 339 -23.93 -1.44 -18.16
C THR A 339 -23.20 -2.73 -17.82
N VAL A 340 -23.93 -3.66 -17.20
CA VAL A 340 -23.51 -5.03 -16.95
C VAL A 340 -24.37 -5.96 -17.81
N ASN A 341 -23.72 -6.82 -18.58
CA ASN A 341 -24.42 -7.76 -19.47
C ASN A 341 -24.74 -9.05 -18.73
N VAL A 342 -25.93 -9.58 -18.98
CA VAL A 342 -26.38 -10.88 -18.49
C VAL A 342 -26.71 -11.70 -19.73
N ASP A 343 -25.65 -12.24 -20.35
CA ASP A 343 -25.73 -12.89 -21.66
C ASP A 343 -26.41 -14.27 -21.58
N LYS A 344 -26.33 -14.91 -20.40
CA LYS A 344 -26.99 -16.18 -20.07
C LYS A 344 -27.56 -16.07 -18.65
N ASP A 345 -28.57 -16.87 -18.35
CA ASP A 345 -29.28 -16.76 -17.06
C ASP A 345 -28.37 -16.93 -15.84
N LYS A 346 -27.20 -17.58 -15.95
CA LYS A 346 -26.22 -17.79 -14.87
C LYS A 346 -24.89 -17.02 -15.03
N GLU A 347 -24.81 -16.09 -15.99
CA GLU A 347 -23.53 -15.50 -16.41
C GLU A 347 -23.65 -13.99 -16.53
N VAL A 348 -22.65 -13.29 -15.99
CA VAL A 348 -22.54 -11.83 -16.03
C VAL A 348 -21.23 -11.44 -16.70
N THR A 349 -21.28 -10.50 -17.63
CA THR A 349 -20.08 -9.90 -18.23
C THR A 349 -19.99 -8.43 -17.81
N ILE A 350 -18.90 -8.07 -17.16
CA ILE A 350 -18.57 -6.68 -16.80
C ILE A 350 -17.49 -6.15 -17.75
N THR A 351 -17.58 -4.87 -18.11
CA THR A 351 -16.61 -4.18 -18.97
C THR A 351 -15.94 -3.06 -18.19
N LEU A 352 -14.61 -3.02 -18.19
CA LEU A 352 -13.80 -1.94 -17.62
C LEU A 352 -13.64 -0.77 -18.59
N LEU A 353 -13.57 0.46 -18.06
CA LEU A 353 -13.31 1.65 -18.88
C LEU A 353 -11.83 1.78 -19.26
N GLY A 354 -10.92 1.31 -18.41
CA GLY A 354 -9.47 1.23 -18.66
C GLY A 354 -8.96 -0.21 -18.66
N ASN A 355 -7.80 -0.45 -19.27
CA ASN A 355 -7.13 -1.74 -19.17
C ASN A 355 -6.62 -1.93 -17.75
N LEU A 356 -6.77 -3.14 -17.21
CA LEU A 356 -6.02 -3.51 -16.03
C LEU A 356 -4.55 -3.74 -16.41
N LYS A 357 -3.64 -3.38 -15.49
CA LYS A 357 -2.20 -3.60 -15.68
C LYS A 357 -1.88 -5.09 -15.69
N ASP A 358 -1.08 -5.51 -16.66
CA ASP A 358 -0.57 -6.87 -16.79
C ASP A 358 0.26 -7.27 -15.57
N THR A 359 0.33 -8.58 -15.29
CA THR A 359 1.06 -9.19 -14.15
C THR A 359 0.64 -8.67 -12.77
N THR A 360 -0.51 -8.00 -12.68
CA THR A 360 -1.00 -7.39 -11.45
C THR A 360 -2.26 -8.10 -10.96
N ASP A 361 -2.34 -8.34 -9.67
CA ASP A 361 -3.52 -8.86 -9.00
C ASP A 361 -4.49 -7.73 -8.63
N TYR A 362 -5.78 -7.96 -8.87
CA TYR A 362 -6.89 -7.10 -8.46
C TYR A 362 -7.85 -7.88 -7.58
N THR A 363 -8.58 -7.20 -6.71
CA THR A 363 -9.66 -7.83 -5.93
C THR A 363 -10.99 -7.56 -6.62
N LEU A 364 -11.73 -8.61 -6.99
CA LEU A 364 -13.13 -8.55 -7.37
C LEU A 364 -14.01 -8.76 -6.15
N SER A 365 -14.96 -7.87 -5.94
CA SER A 365 -16.04 -8.01 -4.96
C SER A 365 -17.38 -8.03 -5.67
N VAL A 366 -18.22 -9.00 -5.32
CA VAL A 366 -19.59 -9.16 -5.84
C VAL A 366 -20.55 -9.19 -4.66
N ASN A 367 -21.58 -8.34 -4.68
CA ASN A 367 -22.57 -8.25 -3.61
C ASN A 367 -23.96 -7.94 -4.17
N GLY A 368 -25.02 -8.27 -3.43
CA GLY A 368 -26.37 -7.79 -3.74
C GLY A 368 -27.01 -8.37 -5.01
N VAL A 369 -26.39 -9.37 -5.64
CA VAL A 369 -26.96 -10.13 -6.77
C VAL A 369 -27.90 -11.19 -6.23
N ALA A 370 -29.11 -11.27 -6.77
CA ALA A 370 -30.13 -12.23 -6.37
C ALA A 370 -30.38 -13.29 -7.46
N ASP A 371 -30.92 -14.44 -7.06
CA ASP A 371 -31.45 -15.42 -8.01
C ASP A 371 -32.84 -15.01 -8.53
N ASN A 372 -33.30 -15.63 -9.61
CA ASN A 372 -34.62 -15.38 -10.21
C ASN A 372 -35.74 -16.26 -9.63
N THR A 373 -35.50 -16.91 -8.49
CA THR A 373 -36.52 -17.71 -7.80
C THR A 373 -37.59 -16.80 -7.20
N THR A 374 -38.70 -17.38 -6.76
CA THR A 374 -39.81 -16.65 -6.14
C THR A 374 -39.37 -15.87 -4.89
N LEU A 375 -38.40 -16.37 -4.11
CA LEU A 375 -37.86 -15.65 -2.96
C LEU A 375 -36.80 -14.60 -3.31
N LYS A 376 -36.25 -14.62 -4.54
CA LYS A 376 -35.12 -13.79 -4.96
C LYS A 376 -33.99 -13.80 -3.93
N ASN A 377 -33.46 -14.98 -3.63
CA ASN A 377 -32.44 -15.13 -2.60
C ASN A 377 -31.19 -14.33 -3.01
N VAL A 378 -30.74 -13.40 -2.16
CA VAL A 378 -29.56 -12.57 -2.40
C VAL A 378 -28.30 -13.33 -2.00
N MET A 379 -27.26 -13.31 -2.84
CA MET A 379 -25.95 -13.90 -2.52
C MET A 379 -25.35 -13.32 -1.23
N LEU A 380 -24.52 -14.10 -0.57
CA LEU A 380 -23.58 -13.53 0.42
C LEU A 380 -22.51 -12.71 -0.31
N PRO A 381 -21.95 -11.66 0.33
CA PRO A 381 -20.81 -10.94 -0.24
C PRO A 381 -19.68 -11.91 -0.60
N TYR A 382 -19.18 -11.79 -1.82
CA TYR A 382 -18.12 -12.63 -2.35
C TYR A 382 -16.93 -11.77 -2.75
N THR A 383 -15.72 -12.22 -2.42
CA THR A 383 -14.48 -11.57 -2.84
C THR A 383 -13.48 -12.59 -3.36
N THR A 384 -12.80 -12.28 -4.45
CA THR A 384 -11.74 -13.12 -5.01
C THR A 384 -10.66 -12.28 -5.68
N THR A 385 -9.51 -12.88 -5.93
CA THR A 385 -8.41 -12.25 -6.66
C THR A 385 -8.55 -12.52 -8.16
N LEU A 386 -8.43 -11.47 -8.97
CA LEU A 386 -8.30 -11.49 -10.41
C LEU A 386 -6.84 -11.25 -10.78
N SER A 387 -6.15 -12.30 -11.22
CA SER A 387 -4.78 -12.18 -11.73
C SER A 387 -4.80 -11.85 -13.22
N VAL A 388 -4.24 -10.70 -13.58
CA VAL A 388 -4.18 -10.23 -14.96
C VAL A 388 -2.97 -10.87 -15.65
N LYS A 389 -3.22 -11.64 -16.71
CA LYS A 389 -2.14 -12.25 -17.50
C LYS A 389 -1.44 -11.19 -18.34
N ASP A 390 -0.14 -11.36 -18.50
CA ASP A 390 0.64 -10.61 -19.47
C ASP A 390 0.25 -11.07 -20.88
N VAL A 391 -0.17 -10.12 -21.70
CA VAL A 391 -0.57 -10.34 -23.10
C VAL A 391 0.29 -9.53 -24.06
N THR A 392 1.30 -8.82 -23.55
CA THR A 392 2.18 -7.99 -24.36
C THR A 392 3.22 -8.90 -25.01
N ALA A 393 3.43 -8.75 -26.32
CA ALA A 393 4.43 -9.52 -27.04
C ALA A 393 5.82 -8.89 -26.88
N PRO A 394 6.88 -9.69 -26.65
CA PRO A 394 8.25 -9.18 -26.59
C PRO A 394 8.71 -8.66 -27.95
N THR A 395 9.52 -7.60 -27.96
CA THR A 395 10.21 -7.09 -29.15
C THR A 395 11.68 -7.45 -29.14
N PHE A 396 12.26 -7.63 -30.34
CA PHE A 396 13.69 -7.78 -30.53
C PHE A 396 14.31 -6.40 -30.75
N ASP A 397 14.95 -5.87 -29.72
CA ASP A 397 15.34 -4.45 -29.66
C ASP A 397 16.60 -4.18 -30.47
N LYS A 398 17.70 -4.86 -30.13
CA LYS A 398 19.01 -4.65 -30.77
C LYS A 398 19.95 -5.85 -30.60
N VAL A 399 21.03 -5.84 -31.38
CA VAL A 399 22.20 -6.71 -31.17
C VAL A 399 23.47 -5.89 -31.12
N THR A 400 24.33 -6.21 -30.16
CA THR A 400 25.61 -5.52 -29.96
C THR A 400 26.75 -6.53 -29.96
N ARG A 401 27.84 -6.26 -30.69
CA ARG A 401 29.07 -7.04 -30.56
C ARG A 401 29.77 -6.67 -29.25
N LEU A 402 29.85 -7.58 -28.28
CA LEU A 402 30.48 -7.32 -26.98
C LEU A 402 32.00 -7.49 -27.01
N SER A 403 32.47 -8.47 -27.77
CA SER A 403 33.89 -8.79 -27.91
C SER A 403 34.13 -9.48 -29.25
N GLU A 404 35.37 -9.89 -29.50
CA GLU A 404 35.72 -10.70 -30.68
C GLU A 404 34.94 -12.01 -30.75
N LYS A 405 34.28 -12.49 -29.70
CA LYS A 405 33.61 -13.80 -29.67
C LYS A 405 32.19 -13.77 -29.12
N GLN A 406 31.60 -12.60 -28.91
CA GLN A 406 30.32 -12.48 -28.22
C GLN A 406 29.41 -11.45 -28.87
N LEU A 407 28.14 -11.82 -29.07
CA LEU A 407 27.05 -10.91 -29.43
C LEU A 407 26.02 -10.89 -28.31
N TYR A 408 25.57 -9.71 -27.90
CA TYR A 408 24.43 -9.55 -27.00
C TYR A 408 23.16 -9.27 -27.79
N VAL A 409 22.12 -10.05 -27.53
CA VAL A 409 20.78 -9.92 -28.11
C VAL A 409 19.85 -9.39 -27.01
N ALA A 410 19.23 -8.23 -27.25
CA ALA A 410 18.34 -7.57 -26.29
C ALA A 410 16.87 -7.67 -26.70
N PHE A 411 16.00 -7.87 -25.72
CA PHE A 411 14.54 -7.89 -25.86
C PHE A 411 13.89 -6.84 -24.95
N SER A 412 12.65 -6.43 -25.25
CA SER A 412 11.91 -5.44 -24.45
C SER A 412 11.59 -5.91 -23.03
N GLU A 413 11.54 -7.22 -22.82
CA GLU A 413 11.08 -7.85 -21.60
C GLU A 413 11.76 -9.19 -21.34
N ALA A 414 11.46 -9.79 -20.18
CA ALA A 414 12.09 -11.01 -19.73
C ALA A 414 11.59 -12.20 -20.55
N MET A 415 12.53 -12.98 -21.07
CA MET A 415 12.25 -14.05 -22.02
C MET A 415 12.23 -15.43 -21.37
N ALA A 416 11.53 -16.39 -21.99
CA ALA A 416 11.60 -17.79 -21.60
C ALA A 416 13.04 -18.33 -21.76
N THR A 417 13.60 -18.90 -20.71
CA THR A 417 14.97 -19.46 -20.69
C THR A 417 15.00 -20.99 -20.74
N SER A 418 13.83 -21.63 -20.77
CA SER A 418 13.67 -23.08 -20.94
C SER A 418 12.31 -23.39 -21.57
N GLY A 419 12.09 -24.62 -22.03
CA GLY A 419 10.82 -25.02 -22.67
C GLY A 419 10.68 -24.55 -24.13
N ASP A 420 9.48 -24.66 -24.69
CA ASP A 420 9.23 -24.24 -26.07
C ASP A 420 9.36 -22.72 -26.25
N GLY A 421 10.08 -22.30 -27.28
CA GLY A 421 10.32 -20.88 -27.58
C GLY A 421 11.35 -20.20 -26.67
N ASN A 422 12.21 -20.95 -25.99
CA ASN A 422 13.24 -20.35 -25.13
C ASN A 422 14.36 -19.65 -25.92
N ILE A 423 14.98 -18.63 -25.32
CA ILE A 423 16.06 -17.84 -25.94
C ILE A 423 17.45 -18.49 -25.89
N VAL A 424 17.59 -19.69 -25.31
CA VAL A 424 18.86 -20.47 -25.28
C VAL A 424 18.84 -21.69 -26.21
N ASP A 425 17.97 -21.66 -27.21
CA ASP A 425 17.87 -22.66 -28.27
C ASP A 425 18.51 -22.13 -29.56
N VAL A 426 19.51 -22.86 -30.08
CA VAL A 426 20.27 -22.49 -31.27
C VAL A 426 19.42 -22.39 -32.53
N ASP A 427 18.33 -23.16 -32.63
CA ASP A 427 17.45 -23.16 -33.79
C ASP A 427 16.62 -21.87 -33.90
N LYS A 428 16.56 -21.08 -32.82
CA LYS A 428 15.88 -19.77 -32.79
C LYS A 428 16.71 -18.66 -33.43
N TYR A 429 17.99 -18.89 -33.72
CA TYR A 429 18.93 -17.87 -34.20
C TYR A 429 19.52 -18.19 -35.56
N THR A 430 19.65 -17.17 -36.41
CA THR A 430 20.53 -17.19 -37.57
C THR A 430 21.41 -15.95 -37.54
N VAL A 431 22.72 -16.16 -37.48
CA VAL A 431 23.71 -15.08 -37.46
C VAL A 431 24.47 -15.12 -38.77
N THR A 432 24.51 -14.00 -39.48
CA THR A 432 25.09 -13.89 -40.83
C THR A 432 26.12 -12.77 -40.83
N ASP A 433 27.35 -13.04 -41.26
CA ASP A 433 28.41 -12.03 -41.33
C ASP A 433 28.24 -11.04 -42.50
N THR A 434 29.20 -10.12 -42.63
CA THR A 434 29.23 -9.06 -43.65
C THR A 434 29.25 -9.61 -45.10
N GLU A 435 29.72 -10.85 -45.29
CA GLU A 435 29.79 -11.56 -46.57
C GLU A 435 28.55 -12.41 -46.85
N GLY A 436 27.59 -12.48 -45.92
CA GLY A 436 26.38 -13.28 -46.07
C GLY A 436 26.54 -14.73 -45.59
N LYS A 437 27.64 -15.08 -44.92
CA LYS A 437 27.90 -16.43 -44.44
C LYS A 437 27.34 -16.65 -43.03
N LYS A 438 26.69 -17.79 -42.83
CA LYS A 438 26.12 -18.18 -41.54
C LYS A 438 27.24 -18.51 -40.53
N LEU A 439 27.21 -17.86 -39.37
CA LEU A 439 28.10 -18.10 -38.24
C LEU A 439 27.50 -19.13 -37.28
N THR A 440 28.36 -19.92 -36.63
CA THR A 440 27.94 -20.98 -35.69
C THR A 440 28.05 -20.49 -34.25
N ILE A 441 26.92 -20.46 -33.55
CA ILE A 441 26.85 -20.19 -32.11
C ILE A 441 27.36 -21.43 -31.36
N SER A 442 28.26 -21.21 -30.40
CA SER A 442 28.89 -22.25 -29.58
C SER A 442 28.29 -22.38 -28.17
N GLY A 443 27.52 -21.39 -27.73
CA GLY A 443 26.82 -21.43 -26.45
C GLY A 443 26.09 -20.14 -26.14
N PHE A 444 25.36 -20.13 -25.04
CA PHE A 444 24.52 -19.01 -24.60
C PHE A 444 24.83 -18.64 -23.15
N THR A 445 24.76 -17.35 -22.83
CA THR A 445 24.77 -16.85 -21.46
C THR A 445 23.59 -15.89 -21.28
N VAL A 446 22.64 -16.23 -20.43
CA VAL A 446 21.46 -15.37 -20.18
C VAL A 446 21.84 -14.26 -19.21
N THR A 447 21.34 -13.05 -19.48
CA THR A 447 21.46 -11.92 -18.55
C THR A 447 20.63 -12.14 -17.27
N GLN A 448 21.01 -11.48 -16.17
CA GLN A 448 20.37 -11.71 -14.87
C GLN A 448 18.87 -11.39 -14.85
N ASP A 449 18.43 -10.39 -15.63
CA ASP A 449 17.03 -9.99 -15.76
C ASP A 449 16.26 -10.78 -16.83
N ALA A 450 16.92 -11.73 -17.50
CA ALA A 450 16.42 -12.50 -18.64
C ALA A 450 15.92 -11.66 -19.82
N LYS A 451 16.25 -10.35 -19.88
CA LYS A 451 15.89 -9.47 -21.01
C LYS A 451 16.86 -9.54 -22.18
N GLY A 452 17.86 -10.39 -22.08
CA GLY A 452 18.76 -10.65 -23.20
C GLY A 452 19.64 -11.87 -22.99
N VAL A 453 20.31 -12.24 -24.08
CA VAL A 453 21.24 -13.39 -24.12
C VAL A 453 22.50 -13.02 -24.88
N ILE A 454 23.62 -13.52 -24.37
CA ILE A 454 24.92 -13.45 -25.02
C ILE A 454 25.11 -14.72 -25.83
N LEU A 455 25.23 -14.56 -27.13
CA LEU A 455 25.63 -15.60 -28.08
C LEU A 455 27.16 -15.69 -28.08
N ASN A 456 27.69 -16.85 -27.70
CA ASN A 456 29.13 -17.10 -27.65
C ASN A 456 29.59 -17.82 -28.93
N PHE A 457 30.76 -17.46 -29.45
CA PHE A 457 31.34 -18.02 -30.67
C PHE A 457 32.74 -18.56 -30.42
N SER A 458 33.09 -19.68 -31.06
CA SER A 458 34.45 -20.26 -30.97
C SER A 458 35.45 -19.51 -31.87
N LYS A 459 34.97 -18.94 -32.99
CA LYS A 459 35.73 -18.15 -33.95
C LYS A 459 35.52 -16.66 -33.72
N ALA A 460 36.51 -15.86 -34.12
CA ALA A 460 36.43 -14.41 -34.06
C ALA A 460 35.29 -13.88 -34.98
N LEU A 461 34.54 -12.92 -34.47
CA LEU A 461 33.45 -12.20 -35.13
C LEU A 461 34.00 -11.00 -35.92
N PRO A 462 33.38 -10.64 -37.06
CA PRO A 462 33.74 -9.43 -37.81
C PRO A 462 33.70 -8.17 -36.93
N GLU A 463 34.58 -7.21 -37.19
CA GLU A 463 34.51 -5.89 -36.56
C GLU A 463 33.38 -5.05 -37.16
N VAL A 464 32.77 -4.20 -36.33
CA VAL A 464 31.70 -3.28 -36.73
C VAL A 464 32.28 -1.87 -36.80
N GLU A 465 33.00 -1.56 -37.88
CA GLU A 465 33.82 -0.33 -37.94
C GLU A 465 33.05 0.92 -38.40
N LYS A 466 31.98 0.82 -39.23
CA LYS A 466 31.19 1.98 -39.71
C LYS A 466 29.73 1.61 -40.09
N LYS A 467 28.89 2.65 -40.18
CA LYS A 467 27.43 2.71 -40.45
C LYS A 467 26.89 1.93 -41.68
N ASP A 468 27.76 1.34 -42.51
CA ASP A 468 27.42 0.65 -43.75
C ASP A 468 27.43 -0.89 -43.64
N ASP A 469 27.64 -1.44 -42.44
CA ASP A 469 27.67 -2.88 -42.20
C ASP A 469 26.28 -3.53 -42.09
N SER A 470 25.36 -3.10 -42.95
CA SER A 470 23.97 -3.56 -43.02
C SER A 470 23.80 -5.06 -43.25
N LYS A 471 24.89 -5.82 -43.41
CA LYS A 471 24.91 -7.26 -43.69
C LYS A 471 25.30 -8.13 -42.50
N PHE A 472 26.02 -7.62 -41.49
CA PHE A 472 26.21 -8.38 -40.25
C PHE A 472 24.92 -8.36 -39.43
N LYS A 473 24.20 -9.49 -39.41
CA LYS A 473 22.85 -9.55 -38.85
C LYS A 473 22.63 -10.74 -37.95
N VAL A 474 21.68 -10.56 -37.03
CA VAL A 474 21.08 -11.65 -36.26
C VAL A 474 19.59 -11.64 -36.52
N LYS A 475 19.07 -12.81 -36.89
CA LYS A 475 17.65 -13.10 -37.00
C LYS A 475 17.23 -13.98 -35.83
N VAL A 476 16.17 -13.59 -35.14
CA VAL A 476 15.55 -14.32 -34.03
C VAL A 476 14.15 -14.75 -34.45
N SER A 477 13.77 -16.00 -34.20
CA SER A 477 12.47 -16.57 -34.63
C SER A 477 11.83 -17.41 -33.53
N LEU A 478 10.51 -17.29 -33.36
CA LEU A 478 9.67 -18.14 -32.50
C LEU A 478 10.16 -18.26 -31.06
N VAL A 479 10.71 -17.17 -30.51
CA VAL A 479 11.01 -17.05 -29.08
C VAL A 479 9.78 -16.51 -28.35
N LYS A 480 9.66 -16.82 -27.05
CA LYS A 480 8.56 -16.40 -26.18
C LYS A 480 9.07 -15.64 -24.96
N ASP A 481 8.22 -14.78 -24.42
CA ASP A 481 8.41 -14.23 -23.07
C ASP A 481 8.15 -15.28 -21.98
N LEU A 482 8.28 -14.88 -20.70
CA LEU A 482 7.94 -15.73 -19.56
C LEU A 482 6.45 -16.11 -19.48
N ALA A 483 5.55 -15.31 -20.06
CA ALA A 483 4.11 -15.53 -20.07
C ALA A 483 3.65 -16.42 -21.25
N GLY A 484 4.55 -16.76 -22.17
CA GLY A 484 4.30 -17.56 -23.36
C GLY A 484 3.88 -16.76 -24.59
N ASN A 485 3.88 -15.43 -24.54
CA ASN A 485 3.62 -14.60 -25.71
C ASN A 485 4.81 -14.69 -26.68
N HIS A 486 4.52 -14.85 -27.97
CA HIS A 486 5.56 -14.95 -28.99
C HIS A 486 6.15 -13.57 -29.28
N LEU A 487 7.42 -13.55 -29.71
CA LEU A 487 8.07 -12.38 -30.31
C LEU A 487 7.14 -11.70 -31.29
N ASP A 488 7.03 -10.37 -31.20
CA ASP A 488 6.23 -9.57 -32.12
C ASP A 488 6.63 -9.86 -33.59
N GLY A 489 5.63 -10.20 -34.41
CA GLY A 489 5.81 -10.64 -35.79
C GLY A 489 6.42 -12.05 -35.96
N TYR A 490 6.56 -12.83 -34.89
CA TYR A 490 7.15 -14.19 -34.79
C TYR A 490 8.62 -14.30 -35.19
N THR A 491 9.16 -13.35 -35.94
CA THR A 491 10.50 -13.37 -36.49
C THR A 491 10.97 -11.95 -36.76
N LYS A 492 12.16 -11.61 -36.31
CA LYS A 492 12.74 -10.29 -36.52
C LYS A 492 14.25 -10.38 -36.74
N GLU A 493 14.77 -9.48 -37.57
CA GLU A 493 16.19 -9.38 -37.91
C GLU A 493 16.72 -7.99 -37.51
N ARG A 494 17.92 -7.96 -36.92
CA ARG A 494 18.63 -6.74 -36.52
C ARG A 494 20.06 -6.79 -37.02
N VAL A 495 20.58 -5.62 -37.38
CA VAL A 495 22.00 -5.43 -37.68
C VAL A 495 22.78 -5.44 -36.37
N VAL A 496 23.99 -6.01 -36.40
CA VAL A 496 24.90 -6.00 -35.26
C VAL A 496 25.54 -4.63 -35.14
N GLU A 497 25.36 -3.99 -34.00
CA GLU A 497 25.91 -2.69 -33.69
C GLU A 497 27.25 -2.82 -32.94
N SER A 498 28.09 -1.79 -33.06
CA SER A 498 29.34 -1.70 -32.33
C SER A 498 29.12 -1.50 -30.83
N HIS A 499 30.05 -2.00 -30.04
CA HIS A 499 30.10 -1.77 -28.61
C HIS A 499 30.37 -0.28 -28.34
N THR A 500 29.54 0.38 -27.51
CA THR A 500 29.75 1.77 -27.08
C THR A 500 29.90 1.79 -25.57
N ALA A 501 30.91 2.51 -25.08
CA ALA A 501 31.14 2.65 -23.66
C ALA A 501 29.92 3.25 -22.94
N THR A 502 29.74 2.87 -21.68
CA THR A 502 28.58 3.34 -20.91
C THR A 502 28.80 4.78 -20.45
N ALA A 503 28.01 5.69 -21.03
CA ALA A 503 28.07 7.10 -20.71
C ALA A 503 27.61 7.39 -19.26
N ILE A 504 28.24 8.39 -18.64
CA ILE A 504 27.75 9.04 -17.42
C ILE A 504 26.72 10.09 -17.84
N LYS A 505 25.50 9.98 -17.33
CA LYS A 505 24.39 10.88 -17.66
C LYS A 505 24.37 12.13 -16.80
N SER A 506 24.55 11.96 -15.49
CA SER A 506 24.51 13.05 -14.52
C SER A 506 25.44 12.74 -13.34
N VAL A 507 25.88 13.81 -12.69
CA VAL A 507 26.66 13.78 -11.46
C VAL A 507 26.09 14.86 -10.54
N GLU A 508 25.47 14.47 -9.44
CA GLU A 508 24.65 15.37 -8.61
C GLU A 508 25.01 15.21 -7.13
N ALA A 509 25.28 16.31 -6.43
CA ALA A 509 25.44 16.29 -4.98
C ALA A 509 24.06 16.37 -4.32
N THR A 510 23.59 15.29 -3.71
CA THR A 510 22.25 15.22 -3.09
C THR A 510 22.28 15.48 -1.59
N ALA A 511 23.48 15.46 -0.99
CA ALA A 511 23.74 15.90 0.38
C ALA A 511 25.20 16.37 0.47
N LYS A 512 25.54 17.07 1.56
CA LYS A 512 26.91 17.58 1.78
C LYS A 512 27.99 16.51 1.63
N ASN A 513 27.70 15.26 1.98
CA ASN A 513 28.65 14.15 1.84
C ASN A 513 28.26 13.11 0.79
N LYS A 514 27.27 13.37 -0.07
CA LYS A 514 26.80 12.38 -1.06
C LYS A 514 26.78 12.93 -2.47
N VAL A 515 27.38 12.18 -3.39
CA VAL A 515 27.32 12.44 -4.83
C VAL A 515 26.76 11.23 -5.55
N GLU A 516 25.69 11.43 -6.31
CA GLU A 516 25.06 10.42 -7.15
C GLU A 516 25.55 10.53 -8.59
N VAL A 517 25.91 9.41 -9.19
CA VAL A 517 26.33 9.29 -10.58
C VAL A 517 25.34 8.37 -11.30
N GLU A 518 24.60 8.90 -12.27
CA GLU A 518 23.69 8.11 -13.11
C GLU A 518 24.41 7.64 -14.38
N PHE A 519 24.25 6.36 -14.72
CA PHE A 519 24.82 5.72 -15.89
C PHE A 519 23.74 5.45 -16.95
N ALA A 520 24.15 5.44 -18.23
CA ALA A 520 23.25 5.10 -19.33
C ALA A 520 22.74 3.65 -19.26
N ASN A 521 23.64 2.73 -18.88
CA ASN A 521 23.36 1.30 -18.71
C ASN A 521 23.61 0.86 -17.25
N PRO A 522 22.88 -0.16 -16.76
CA PRO A 522 23.13 -0.75 -15.44
C PRO A 522 24.56 -1.24 -15.24
N ILE A 523 25.20 -0.88 -14.13
CA ILE A 523 26.53 -1.32 -13.74
C ILE A 523 26.47 -2.72 -13.11
N GLN A 524 27.32 -3.63 -13.58
CA GLN A 524 27.45 -4.98 -13.03
C GLN A 524 28.54 -5.06 -11.96
N SER A 525 29.64 -4.35 -12.18
CA SER A 525 30.78 -4.30 -11.27
C SER A 525 31.37 -2.91 -11.27
N LEU A 526 31.24 -2.22 -10.13
CA LEU A 526 31.78 -0.88 -9.93
C LEU A 526 33.15 -0.95 -9.24
N VAL A 527 34.12 -0.22 -9.81
CA VAL A 527 35.45 -0.07 -9.24
C VAL A 527 35.61 1.35 -8.72
N GLN A 528 35.56 1.53 -7.40
CA GLN A 528 35.61 2.85 -6.75
C GLN A 528 36.81 3.69 -7.20
N GLY A 529 37.97 3.06 -7.43
CA GLY A 529 39.20 3.74 -7.84
C GLY A 529 39.13 4.42 -9.22
N ASP A 530 38.12 4.12 -10.03
CA ASP A 530 37.90 4.79 -11.31
C ASP A 530 37.37 6.23 -11.14
N PHE A 531 36.74 6.53 -10.01
CA PHE A 531 36.05 7.79 -9.76
C PHE A 531 36.88 8.69 -8.84
N LYS A 532 37.12 9.93 -9.27
CA LYS A 532 37.82 10.95 -8.46
C LYS A 532 37.01 12.24 -8.43
N PHE A 533 36.79 12.77 -7.23
CA PHE A 533 36.17 14.07 -7.01
C PHE A 533 37.22 15.11 -6.61
N THR A 534 37.10 16.33 -7.11
CA THR A 534 38.03 17.43 -6.78
C THR A 534 38.19 17.61 -5.26
N ASP A 535 39.42 17.51 -4.77
CA ASP A 535 39.82 17.67 -3.36
C ASP A 535 38.96 16.90 -2.33
N SER A 536 38.32 15.81 -2.75
CA SER A 536 37.41 15.00 -1.93
C SER A 536 37.72 13.51 -2.09
N GLU A 537 37.88 12.81 -0.97
CA GLU A 537 38.06 11.35 -0.95
C GLU A 537 36.74 10.62 -0.78
N ILE A 538 36.62 9.45 -1.42
CA ILE A 538 35.44 8.57 -1.29
C ILE A 538 35.64 7.67 -0.05
N ALA A 539 34.65 7.64 0.83
CA ALA A 539 34.60 6.76 1.99
C ALA A 539 34.06 5.36 1.62
N HIS A 540 32.90 5.32 0.96
CA HIS A 540 32.30 4.12 0.38
C HIS A 540 31.36 4.50 -0.77
N TYR A 541 30.85 3.50 -1.48
CA TYR A 541 29.81 3.68 -2.48
C TYR A 541 28.67 2.67 -2.25
N GLU A 542 27.51 2.98 -2.77
CA GLU A 542 26.36 2.07 -2.89
C GLU A 542 25.87 2.10 -4.34
N LEU A 543 25.51 0.94 -4.87
CA LEU A 543 24.90 0.84 -6.19
C LEU A 543 23.41 0.52 -6.02
N SER A 544 22.58 1.30 -6.70
CA SER A 544 21.12 1.07 -6.76
C SER A 544 20.79 -0.34 -7.27
N SER A 545 19.63 -0.86 -6.87
CA SER A 545 19.19 -2.22 -7.22
C SER A 545 19.05 -2.47 -8.72
N ASN A 546 18.78 -1.43 -9.51
CA ASN A 546 18.73 -1.50 -10.98
C ASN A 546 20.09 -1.23 -11.65
N GLY A 547 21.15 -1.01 -10.86
CA GLY A 547 22.51 -0.75 -11.32
C GLY A 547 22.74 0.60 -11.99
N LYS A 548 21.74 1.48 -12.14
CA LYS A 548 21.85 2.70 -12.94
C LYS A 548 22.42 3.90 -12.20
N THR A 549 22.33 3.92 -10.87
CA THR A 549 22.86 5.02 -10.04
C THR A 549 23.82 4.47 -9.01
N ALA A 550 25.01 5.07 -8.93
CA ALA A 550 25.94 4.88 -7.82
C ALA A 550 25.94 6.11 -6.91
N THR A 551 25.71 5.91 -5.62
CA THR A 551 25.79 6.95 -4.60
C THR A 551 27.14 6.83 -3.89
N PHE A 552 27.99 7.82 -4.03
CA PHE A 552 29.29 7.90 -3.37
C PHE A 552 29.17 8.74 -2.10
N THR A 553 29.58 8.18 -0.97
CA THR A 553 29.73 8.92 0.29
C THR A 553 31.16 9.46 0.37
N LEU A 554 31.30 10.77 0.50
CA LEU A 554 32.59 11.45 0.66
C LEU A 554 33.06 11.44 2.11
N LYS A 555 34.39 11.46 2.33
CA LYS A 555 34.99 11.54 3.68
C LYS A 555 34.90 12.94 4.31
N SER A 556 34.59 13.95 3.52
CA SER A 556 34.47 15.34 3.96
C SER A 556 33.25 15.97 3.32
N ASP A 557 32.57 16.79 4.09
CA ASP A 557 31.40 17.53 3.63
C ASP A 557 31.81 18.59 2.59
N LEU A 558 30.95 18.75 1.60
CA LEU A 558 30.86 19.88 0.69
C LEU A 558 30.08 21.02 1.35
N ASN A 559 30.24 22.22 0.80
CA ASN A 559 29.33 23.33 1.08
C ASN A 559 27.94 23.04 0.50
N GLU A 560 26.94 23.83 0.92
CA GLU A 560 25.57 23.77 0.43
C GLU A 560 25.48 23.86 -1.10
N ASP A 561 26.31 24.68 -1.73
CA ASP A 561 26.33 24.91 -3.18
C ASP A 561 27.16 23.89 -3.99
N ALA A 562 27.38 22.70 -3.41
CA ALA A 562 28.22 21.63 -3.93
C ALA A 562 29.67 22.06 -4.26
N THR A 563 30.22 23.01 -3.50
CA THR A 563 31.64 23.42 -3.59
C THR A 563 32.50 22.78 -2.49
N VAL A 564 33.82 22.75 -2.71
CA VAL A 564 34.78 22.26 -1.72
C VAL A 564 34.85 23.21 -0.53
N THR A 565 34.61 22.71 0.68
CA THR A 565 34.53 23.50 1.93
C THR A 565 35.73 24.40 2.21
N LYS A 566 36.95 23.97 1.85
CA LYS A 566 38.18 24.74 2.13
C LYS A 566 38.48 25.84 1.11
N SER A 567 38.16 25.62 -0.16
CA SER A 567 38.56 26.48 -1.28
C SER A 567 37.39 27.21 -1.94
N ASN A 568 36.15 26.81 -1.63
CA ASN A 568 34.92 27.31 -2.24
C ASN A 568 34.92 27.20 -3.79
N THR A 569 35.54 26.14 -4.30
CA THR A 569 35.65 25.83 -5.73
C THR A 569 34.68 24.72 -6.13
N LYS A 570 34.17 24.76 -7.37
CA LYS A 570 33.29 23.71 -7.91
C LYS A 570 33.96 22.33 -7.87
N VAL A 571 33.17 21.32 -7.53
CA VAL A 571 33.60 19.92 -7.54
C VAL A 571 33.39 19.34 -8.94
N PHE A 572 34.34 18.53 -9.41
CA PHE A 572 34.24 17.79 -10.66
C PHE A 572 34.52 16.31 -10.45
N LEU A 573 33.80 15.46 -11.18
CA LEU A 573 34.11 14.04 -11.34
C LEU A 573 35.09 13.83 -12.50
N THR A 574 36.14 13.05 -12.26
CA THR A 574 37.08 12.56 -13.28
C THR A 574 37.15 11.04 -13.28
N VAL A 575 37.05 10.43 -14.47
CA VAL A 575 37.26 9.02 -14.78
C VAL A 575 38.31 8.89 -15.87
N ALA A 576 39.50 8.39 -15.54
CA ALA A 576 40.63 8.35 -16.47
C ALA A 576 40.83 6.99 -17.17
N ASN A 577 40.94 5.91 -16.40
CA ASN A 577 41.24 4.56 -16.88
C ASN A 577 40.21 3.56 -16.34
N PRO A 578 38.97 3.57 -16.85
CA PRO A 578 37.89 2.84 -16.23
C PRO A 578 38.09 1.31 -16.31
N SER A 579 37.70 0.65 -15.22
CA SER A 579 37.62 -0.79 -15.04
C SER A 579 36.23 -1.24 -14.57
N THR A 580 35.38 -0.30 -14.17
CA THR A 580 33.95 -0.43 -13.93
C THR A 580 33.25 -0.87 -15.20
N ILE A 581 32.47 -1.94 -15.10
CA ILE A 581 31.77 -2.56 -16.23
C ILE A 581 30.26 -2.61 -16.01
N ASP A 582 29.52 -2.41 -17.11
CA ASP A 582 28.08 -2.59 -17.15
C ASP A 582 27.67 -4.07 -17.25
N VAL A 583 26.36 -4.33 -17.19
CA VAL A 583 25.76 -5.68 -17.33
C VAL A 583 26.03 -6.36 -18.67
N LEU A 584 26.55 -5.63 -19.64
CA LEU A 584 26.99 -6.15 -20.94
C LEU A 584 28.52 -6.26 -21.04
N GLY A 585 29.24 -5.92 -19.96
CA GLY A 585 30.70 -5.91 -19.91
C GLY A 585 31.35 -4.64 -20.47
N ASN A 586 30.57 -3.60 -20.85
CA ASN A 586 31.13 -2.34 -21.33
C ASN A 586 31.81 -1.61 -20.18
N LYS A 587 33.02 -1.09 -20.43
CA LYS A 587 33.61 -0.08 -19.54
C LYS A 587 32.80 1.21 -19.61
N ILE A 588 32.71 1.93 -18.49
CA ILE A 588 32.17 3.29 -18.51
C ILE A 588 33.06 4.21 -19.35
N ASP A 589 32.47 5.29 -19.86
CA ASP A 589 33.21 6.31 -20.60
C ASP A 589 34.28 6.97 -19.74
N LYS A 590 35.48 7.15 -20.32
CA LYS A 590 36.48 8.04 -19.73
C LYS A 590 36.00 9.48 -19.87
N THR A 591 36.12 10.27 -18.81
CA THR A 591 35.81 11.70 -18.87
C THR A 591 37.01 12.44 -19.45
N VAL A 592 36.98 12.76 -20.74
CA VAL A 592 38.03 13.57 -21.39
C VAL A 592 38.01 15.01 -20.86
N THR A 593 36.83 15.50 -20.50
CA THR A 593 36.63 16.73 -19.72
C THR A 593 35.99 16.34 -18.39
N PRO A 594 36.50 16.82 -17.23
CA PRO A 594 35.86 16.56 -15.94
C PRO A 594 34.39 17.00 -15.94
N VAL A 595 33.52 16.18 -15.35
CA VAL A 595 32.07 16.46 -15.30
C VAL A 595 31.78 17.25 -14.03
N ALA A 596 31.19 18.44 -14.15
CA ALA A 596 30.83 19.25 -12.99
C ALA A 596 29.78 18.51 -12.14
N VAL A 597 29.99 18.49 -10.83
CA VAL A 597 28.96 18.00 -9.89
C VAL A 597 27.89 19.09 -9.80
N ALA A 598 26.68 18.76 -10.23
CA ALA A 598 25.54 19.66 -10.11
C ALA A 598 25.08 19.70 -8.65
N ASP A 599 24.73 20.89 -8.19
CA ASP A 599 24.15 21.09 -6.87
C ASP A 599 22.68 20.64 -6.87
N LYS A 600 22.38 19.61 -6.06
CA LYS A 600 21.04 19.11 -5.73
C LYS A 600 20.80 19.12 -4.21
N ILE A 601 21.62 19.82 -3.44
CA ILE A 601 21.49 19.90 -2.00
C ILE A 601 20.38 20.92 -1.71
N ALA A 602 19.28 20.48 -1.11
CA ALA A 602 18.20 21.40 -0.78
C ALA A 602 18.59 22.30 0.40
N ALA A 603 18.25 23.59 0.31
CA ALA A 603 18.37 24.52 1.43
C ALA A 603 17.54 24.03 2.62
N THR A 604 18.13 24.09 3.82
CA THR A 604 17.54 23.65 5.08
C THR A 604 17.46 24.80 6.08
N VAL A 605 16.66 24.62 7.13
CA VAL A 605 16.57 25.58 8.24
C VAL A 605 16.43 24.83 9.56
N ASP A 606 17.23 25.22 10.54
CA ASP A 606 17.08 24.76 11.92
C ASP A 606 15.94 25.51 12.61
N ALA A 607 15.22 24.85 13.53
CA ALA A 607 14.05 25.43 14.19
C ALA A 607 14.35 26.75 14.92
N GLU A 608 15.58 26.91 15.44
CA GLU A 608 16.07 28.14 16.09
C GLU A 608 16.18 29.35 15.14
N ASN A 609 16.22 29.11 13.83
CA ASN A 609 16.28 30.15 12.80
C ASN A 609 14.89 30.53 12.26
N ILE A 610 13.82 30.06 12.91
CA ILE A 610 12.43 30.46 12.67
C ILE A 610 11.98 31.34 13.83
N THR A 611 11.96 32.65 13.59
CA THR A 611 11.82 33.69 14.63
C THR A 611 10.73 34.68 14.27
N SER A 612 10.25 35.48 15.23
CA SER A 612 9.37 36.61 14.94
C SER A 612 10.15 37.75 14.30
N VAL A 613 9.48 38.56 13.48
CA VAL A 613 10.03 39.86 13.07
C VAL A 613 9.84 40.87 14.21
N GLU A 614 10.90 41.57 14.61
CA GLU A 614 10.84 42.59 15.66
C GLU A 614 9.76 43.65 15.38
N ASN A 615 9.01 44.01 16.42
CA ASN A 615 7.90 44.97 16.38
C ASN A 615 6.76 44.61 15.41
N SER A 616 6.57 43.32 15.09
CA SER A 616 5.58 42.85 14.12
C SER A 616 4.80 41.64 14.64
N GLN A 617 3.49 41.82 14.88
CA GLN A 617 2.62 40.76 15.42
C GLN A 617 2.19 39.75 14.35
N ASN A 618 2.40 40.06 13.08
CA ASN A 618 1.89 39.28 11.96
C ASN A 618 2.98 38.87 10.99
N GLU A 619 4.26 38.82 11.42
CA GLU A 619 5.34 38.40 10.55
C GLU A 619 6.28 37.39 11.20
N ILE A 620 6.66 36.38 10.43
CA ILE A 620 7.60 35.32 10.82
C ILE A 620 8.80 35.38 9.88
N LYS A 621 9.99 35.30 10.44
CA LYS A 621 11.28 35.28 9.75
C LYS A 621 11.84 33.86 9.75
N ILE A 622 12.23 33.36 8.59
CA ILE A 622 12.83 32.04 8.38
C ILE A 622 14.20 32.25 7.73
N THR A 623 15.28 31.83 8.39
CA THR A 623 16.65 31.96 7.87
C THR A 623 17.24 30.59 7.50
N PHE A 624 17.46 30.37 6.21
CA PHE A 624 18.04 29.16 5.64
C PHE A 624 19.57 29.11 5.78
N ASN A 625 20.12 27.90 5.72
CA ASN A 625 21.57 27.67 5.70
C ASN A 625 22.26 28.31 4.48
N GLU A 626 21.54 28.49 3.38
CA GLU A 626 21.99 29.12 2.14
C GLU A 626 20.99 30.14 1.57
N ALA A 627 21.36 30.80 0.47
CA ALA A 627 20.50 31.80 -0.15
C ALA A 627 19.38 31.14 -0.98
N VAL A 628 18.15 31.62 -0.80
CA VAL A 628 16.95 31.15 -1.51
C VAL A 628 16.33 32.24 -2.37
N LYS A 629 15.56 31.83 -3.37
CA LYS A 629 14.75 32.65 -4.28
C LYS A 629 13.29 32.20 -4.27
N LEU A 630 12.40 33.09 -4.68
CA LEU A 630 10.97 32.81 -4.84
C LEU A 630 10.66 32.60 -6.33
N THR A 631 10.06 31.45 -6.69
CA THR A 631 9.82 31.04 -8.09
C THR A 631 8.33 31.05 -8.48
N GLY A 632 7.43 31.39 -7.55
CA GLY A 632 5.99 31.46 -7.78
C GLY A 632 5.21 31.88 -6.53
N ASP A 633 4.05 31.26 -6.31
CA ASP A 633 3.16 31.58 -5.17
C ASP A 633 3.64 30.89 -3.88
N ALA A 634 4.76 31.40 -3.36
CA ALA A 634 5.48 30.85 -2.21
C ALA A 634 4.65 30.69 -0.94
N LYS A 635 3.52 31.41 -0.80
CA LYS A 635 2.60 31.22 0.33
C LYS A 635 2.06 29.80 0.43
N THR A 636 1.99 29.06 -0.68
CA THR A 636 1.45 27.69 -0.70
C THR A 636 2.45 26.63 -0.24
N ASP A 637 3.72 27.00 -0.07
CA ASP A 637 4.75 26.10 0.47
C ASP A 637 4.64 25.98 1.99
N PHE A 638 4.12 27.00 2.66
CA PHE A 638 4.09 27.11 4.11
C PHE A 638 2.68 26.86 4.65
N GLU A 639 2.61 26.13 5.76
CA GLU A 639 1.43 26.08 6.62
C GLU A 639 1.75 26.75 7.94
N VAL A 640 0.86 27.63 8.39
CA VAL A 640 0.98 28.31 9.68
C VAL A 640 -0.27 28.01 10.51
N LEU A 641 -0.07 27.52 11.73
CA LEU A 641 -1.12 27.17 12.68
C LEU A 641 -1.09 28.12 13.87
N ASN A 642 -2.26 28.43 14.43
CA ASN A 642 -2.34 29.22 15.65
C ASN A 642 -1.81 28.44 16.88
N GLY A 643 -0.90 29.05 17.65
CA GLY A 643 -0.37 28.51 18.90
C GLY A 643 0.90 27.67 18.75
N LEU A 644 1.42 27.21 19.90
CA LEU A 644 2.65 26.42 20.01
C LEU A 644 2.34 24.92 19.87
N ASN A 645 3.04 24.23 18.97
CA ASN A 645 3.18 22.78 18.90
C ASN A 645 1.85 21.97 18.93
N THR A 646 0.85 22.38 18.14
CA THR A 646 -0.47 21.72 18.11
C THR A 646 -0.75 20.96 16.82
N ASP A 647 -1.21 19.71 16.94
CA ASP A 647 -1.59 18.87 15.80
C ASP A 647 -2.93 19.23 15.15
N LYS A 648 -3.75 20.07 15.80
CA LYS A 648 -5.05 20.55 15.29
C LYS A 648 -5.46 21.90 15.91
N LYS A 649 -5.05 23.00 15.30
CA LYS A 649 -5.64 24.35 15.51
C LYS A 649 -5.88 25.02 14.17
N ASP A 650 -6.70 26.07 14.18
CA ASP A 650 -7.11 26.83 13.00
C ASP A 650 -5.91 27.28 12.18
N LYS A 651 -5.92 26.96 10.88
CA LYS A 651 -4.91 27.44 9.92
C LYS A 651 -4.98 28.97 9.85
N ILE A 652 -3.83 29.61 9.96
CA ILE A 652 -3.67 31.06 9.78
C ILE A 652 -3.41 31.32 8.31
N GLU A 653 -4.16 32.25 7.73
CA GLU A 653 -3.97 32.68 6.36
C GLU A 653 -2.64 33.45 6.21
N ILE A 654 -1.82 33.04 5.24
CA ILE A 654 -0.60 33.75 4.85
C ILE A 654 -0.97 34.73 3.73
N THR A 655 -0.82 36.01 4.01
CA THR A 655 -1.16 37.11 3.09
C THR A 655 -0.01 37.51 2.16
N GLY A 656 1.23 37.17 2.52
CA GLY A 656 2.40 37.44 1.68
C GLY A 656 3.63 36.66 2.09
N VAL A 657 4.54 36.47 1.14
CA VAL A 657 5.88 35.90 1.35
C VAL A 657 6.86 36.77 0.58
N ARG A 658 7.96 37.19 1.23
CA ARG A 658 9.00 38.02 0.60
C ARG A 658 10.39 37.62 1.07
N LEU A 659 11.41 38.01 0.32
CA LEU A 659 12.81 37.91 0.75
C LEU A 659 13.16 39.10 1.67
N ASP A 660 13.87 38.86 2.77
CA ASP A 660 14.43 39.91 3.62
C ASP A 660 15.73 40.41 3.01
N LYS A 661 15.81 41.71 2.69
CA LYS A 661 16.99 42.38 2.13
C LYS A 661 17.65 41.58 0.99
N PRO A 662 16.92 41.32 -0.12
CA PRO A 662 17.43 40.50 -1.20
C PRO A 662 18.69 41.10 -1.84
N THR A 663 19.59 40.21 -2.26
CA THR A 663 20.74 40.47 -3.12
C THR A 663 20.54 39.84 -4.49
N GLN A 664 21.12 40.45 -5.52
CA GLN A 664 21.01 39.95 -6.89
C GLN A 664 22.12 38.92 -7.19
N VAL A 665 21.73 37.71 -7.58
CA VAL A 665 22.61 36.67 -8.14
C VAL A 665 22.05 36.28 -9.50
N ASP A 666 22.85 36.45 -10.57
CA ASP A 666 22.46 36.18 -11.96
C ASP A 666 21.13 36.86 -12.40
N GLY A 667 20.85 38.06 -11.89
CA GLY A 667 19.65 38.81 -12.23
C GLY A 667 18.38 38.37 -11.47
N VAL A 668 18.53 37.51 -10.45
CA VAL A 668 17.45 37.05 -9.58
C VAL A 668 17.68 37.52 -8.15
N ASP A 669 16.63 38.02 -7.51
CA ASP A 669 16.65 38.36 -6.08
C ASP A 669 16.75 37.08 -5.23
N THR A 670 17.74 37.07 -4.35
CA THR A 670 18.05 35.95 -3.45
C THR A 670 18.27 36.47 -2.04
N SER A 671 17.92 35.70 -1.02
CA SER A 671 18.26 36.01 0.37
C SER A 671 18.35 34.72 1.16
N LYS A 672 19.20 34.67 2.18
CA LYS A 672 19.14 33.60 3.18
C LYS A 672 17.85 33.63 3.99
N THR A 673 17.10 34.73 3.95
CA THR A 673 15.95 34.94 4.82
C THR A 673 14.66 35.19 4.04
N VAL A 674 13.61 34.46 4.40
CA VAL A 674 12.23 34.64 3.94
C VAL A 674 11.39 35.20 5.09
N ILE A 675 10.52 36.15 4.78
CA ILE A 675 9.52 36.69 5.72
C ILE A 675 8.13 36.27 5.25
N LEU A 676 7.39 35.60 6.13
CA LEU A 676 5.97 35.31 5.99
C LEU A 676 5.16 36.44 6.63
N THR A 677 4.16 36.96 5.92
CA THR A 677 3.18 37.91 6.47
C THR A 677 1.85 37.22 6.66
N LEU A 678 1.42 37.10 7.91
CA LEU A 678 0.17 36.49 8.33
C LEU A 678 -0.98 37.49 8.25
N LYS A 679 -2.19 36.97 8.07
CA LYS A 679 -3.41 37.75 8.25
C LYS A 679 -3.43 38.35 9.65
N ASN A 680 -3.69 39.65 9.72
CA ASN A 680 -3.67 40.38 10.97
C ASN A 680 -4.76 39.84 11.92
N ASP A 681 -4.34 39.32 13.07
CA ASP A 681 -5.21 38.92 14.18
C ASP A 681 -4.61 39.49 15.48
N PRO A 682 -5.29 40.44 16.14
CA PRO A 682 -4.78 41.09 17.35
C PRO A 682 -4.62 40.11 18.53
N ASN A 683 -5.27 38.94 18.48
CA ASN A 683 -5.19 37.91 19.53
C ASN A 683 -4.10 36.88 19.26
N LEU A 684 -3.45 36.92 18.10
CA LEU A 684 -2.38 35.98 17.77
C LEU A 684 -1.12 36.33 18.57
N VAL A 685 -0.67 35.38 19.39
CA VAL A 685 0.52 35.54 20.27
C VAL A 685 1.63 34.55 19.97
N ALA A 686 1.30 33.46 19.27
CA ALA A 686 2.25 32.46 18.84
C ALA A 686 1.71 31.71 17.62
N ALA A 687 2.60 31.17 16.81
CA ALA A 687 2.27 30.38 15.64
C ALA A 687 3.21 29.16 15.54
N THR A 688 2.76 28.14 14.83
CA THR A 688 3.60 27.00 14.43
C THR A 688 3.71 26.99 12.92
N VAL A 689 4.93 26.98 12.38
CA VAL A 689 5.22 26.91 10.94
C VAL A 689 5.64 25.49 10.57
N GLU A 690 5.14 24.99 9.45
CA GLU A 690 5.56 23.73 8.83
C GLU A 690 5.64 23.91 7.31
N VAL A 691 6.53 23.17 6.66
CA VAL A 691 6.59 23.05 5.20
C VAL A 691 6.59 21.57 4.87
N ALA A 692 5.46 21.02 4.42
CA ALA A 692 5.34 19.59 4.10
C ALA A 692 5.67 19.26 2.64
N ASN A 693 5.32 20.16 1.70
CA ASN A 693 5.47 19.95 0.26
C ASN A 693 5.88 21.27 -0.43
N PRO A 694 7.13 21.72 -0.27
CA PRO A 694 7.58 22.97 -0.88
C PRO A 694 7.62 22.86 -2.41
N ARG A 695 7.49 24.00 -3.10
CA ARG A 695 7.42 24.09 -4.57
C ARG A 695 8.01 25.38 -5.13
N PHE A 696 7.83 26.48 -4.41
CA PHE A 696 8.03 27.85 -4.89
C PHE A 696 9.15 28.60 -4.14
N VAL A 697 9.71 28.03 -3.08
CA VAL A 697 10.98 28.48 -2.49
C VAL A 697 12.06 27.49 -2.87
N ALA A 698 13.14 27.99 -3.47
CA ALA A 698 14.26 27.19 -3.94
C ALA A 698 15.59 27.89 -3.67
N ASP A 699 16.68 27.16 -3.62
CA ASP A 699 18.03 27.74 -3.58
C ASP A 699 18.40 28.45 -4.90
N VAL A 700 19.63 28.94 -4.99
CA VAL A 700 20.15 29.59 -6.20
C VAL A 700 20.22 28.62 -7.39
N ALA A 701 20.61 27.36 -7.17
CA ALA A 701 20.66 26.30 -8.19
C ALA A 701 19.26 25.85 -8.67
N GLY A 702 18.19 26.25 -7.97
CA GLY A 702 16.80 25.92 -8.26
C GLY A 702 16.30 24.66 -7.58
N ASN A 703 17.00 24.11 -6.59
CA ASN A 703 16.47 23.00 -5.80
C ASN A 703 15.50 23.54 -4.76
N THR A 704 14.31 22.94 -4.72
CA THR A 704 13.28 23.31 -3.77
C THR A 704 13.78 23.06 -2.34
N ILE A 705 13.45 23.96 -1.41
CA ILE A 705 13.88 23.83 0.00
C ILE A 705 13.47 22.49 0.61
N ALA A 706 14.19 22.05 1.63
CA ALA A 706 13.84 20.86 2.38
C ALA A 706 12.53 21.04 3.17
N LYS A 707 11.92 19.92 3.57
CA LYS A 707 10.80 19.91 4.52
C LYS A 707 11.22 20.63 5.80
N ILE A 708 10.36 21.52 6.29
CA ILE A 708 10.52 22.16 7.60
C ILE A 708 9.56 21.46 8.55
N GLU A 709 10.11 20.75 9.54
CA GLU A 709 9.31 20.18 10.63
C GLU A 709 8.67 21.29 11.47
N LYS A 710 7.60 20.97 12.20
CA LYS A 710 6.85 21.95 12.99
C LYS A 710 7.76 22.75 13.93
N ALA A 711 7.87 24.05 13.67
CA ALA A 711 8.64 24.98 14.47
C ALA A 711 7.69 26.04 15.06
N SER A 712 7.74 26.17 16.38
CA SER A 712 6.90 27.12 17.11
C SER A 712 7.62 28.46 17.28
N VAL A 713 6.90 29.55 17.04
CA VAL A 713 7.40 30.92 17.17
C VAL A 713 6.42 31.74 18.02
N GLU A 714 6.92 32.40 19.05
CA GLU A 714 6.18 33.44 19.77
C GLU A 714 6.23 34.73 18.96
N LEU A 715 5.07 35.36 18.71
CA LEU A 715 4.97 36.55 17.85
C LEU A 715 5.09 37.83 18.67
N ASP A 716 5.84 38.79 18.15
CA ASP A 716 6.12 40.05 18.83
C ASP A 716 4.96 41.05 18.64
N LYS A 717 4.23 41.39 19.71
CA LYS A 717 3.08 42.31 19.60
C LYS A 717 3.55 43.70 19.17
N LYS A 718 3.00 44.23 18.07
CA LYS A 718 3.27 45.60 17.61
C LYS A 718 2.96 46.61 18.72
N GLY A 719 3.99 47.22 19.29
CA GLY A 719 3.88 48.18 20.40
C GLY A 719 3.75 47.56 21.79
N ALA A 720 3.99 46.26 21.97
CA ALA A 720 4.32 45.73 23.29
C ALA A 720 5.65 46.33 23.74
N GLU A 721 5.72 46.84 24.98
CA GLU A 721 7.00 47.21 25.59
C GLU A 721 7.91 45.98 25.49
N SER A 722 9.07 46.14 24.86
CA SER A 722 10.05 45.06 24.78
C SER A 722 10.34 44.52 26.19
N ALA A 723 10.77 43.27 26.32
CA ALA A 723 11.20 42.74 27.62
C ALA A 723 12.25 43.65 28.29
N LEU A 724 13.05 44.35 27.47
CA LEU A 724 14.01 45.36 27.90
C LEU A 724 13.33 46.63 28.45
N ASP A 725 12.30 47.15 27.79
CA ASP A 725 11.57 48.34 28.23
C ASP A 725 10.75 48.08 29.50
N THR A 726 10.12 46.90 29.58
CA THR A 726 9.44 46.44 30.80
C THR A 726 10.42 46.35 31.97
N ALA A 727 11.58 45.72 31.78
CA ALA A 727 12.60 45.62 32.83
C ALA A 727 13.15 46.99 33.24
N LYS A 728 13.31 47.95 32.31
CA LYS A 728 13.70 49.34 32.60
C LYS A 728 12.65 50.06 33.45
N LYS A 729 11.37 49.93 33.10
CA LYS A 729 10.23 50.53 33.82
C LYS A 729 10.09 49.98 35.25
N ASP A 730 10.26 48.67 35.39
CA ASP A 730 10.23 47.98 36.68
C ASP A 730 11.40 48.39 37.57
N LEU A 731 12.62 48.44 37.03
CA LEU A 731 13.79 48.91 37.75
C LEU A 731 13.64 50.39 38.15
N ASN A 732 13.10 51.23 37.26
CA ASN A 732 12.75 52.63 37.58
C ASN A 732 11.79 52.75 38.75
N THR A 733 10.76 51.90 38.78
CA THR A 733 9.78 51.86 39.87
C THR A 733 10.44 51.40 41.18
N ALA A 734 11.30 50.38 41.14
CA ALA A 734 12.05 49.90 42.30
C ALA A 734 13.01 50.98 42.85
N ILE A 735 13.71 51.71 41.97
CA ILE A 735 14.56 52.86 42.34
C ILE A 735 13.73 53.94 43.02
N ALA A 736 12.56 54.31 42.47
CA ALA A 736 11.68 55.30 43.07
C ALA A 736 11.21 54.87 44.47
N ASN A 737 10.84 53.60 44.64
CA ASN A 737 10.43 53.04 45.93
C ASN A 737 11.58 53.04 46.95
N ALA A 738 12.80 52.66 46.54
CA ALA A 738 13.98 52.69 47.39
C ALA A 738 14.33 54.12 47.85
N VAL A 739 14.25 55.10 46.94
CA VAL A 739 14.45 56.52 47.26
C VAL A 739 13.41 57.01 48.26
N ALA A 740 12.13 56.65 48.09
CA ALA A 740 11.06 56.98 49.02
C ALA A 740 11.28 56.34 50.40
N ALA A 741 11.61 55.05 50.46
CA ALA A 741 11.89 54.34 51.71
C ALA A 741 13.01 55.03 52.51
N LYS A 742 14.13 55.35 51.83
CA LYS A 742 15.28 56.05 52.42
C LYS A 742 14.93 57.43 53.01
N ALA A 743 13.93 58.12 52.46
CA ALA A 743 13.53 59.46 52.90
C ALA A 743 12.79 59.44 54.25
N THR A 744 12.11 58.34 54.60
CA THR A 744 11.21 58.28 55.77
C THR A 744 11.88 57.87 57.08
N GLY A 745 12.94 57.07 57.07
CA GLY A 745 13.65 56.68 58.30
C GLY A 745 14.52 57.83 58.81
N THR A 746 14.54 58.13 60.10
CA THR A 746 15.61 58.97 60.68
C THR A 746 16.69 58.04 61.21
N GLU A 747 17.94 58.22 60.80
CA GLU A 747 19.05 57.47 61.40
C GLU A 747 19.55 58.17 62.64
N GLY A 748 19.91 57.40 63.67
CA GLY A 748 20.45 57.98 64.88
C GLY A 748 20.69 56.95 65.96
N VAL A 749 21.17 57.43 67.10
CA VAL A 749 21.46 56.61 68.27
C VAL A 749 20.32 56.61 69.29
N GLU A 750 19.25 57.37 69.02
CA GLU A 750 18.07 57.44 69.87
C GLU A 750 17.11 56.29 69.56
N ALA A 751 16.39 55.83 70.59
CA ALA A 751 15.42 54.76 70.44
C ALA A 751 14.31 55.14 69.44
N GLY A 752 13.98 54.23 68.54
CA GLY A 752 13.01 54.44 67.46
C GLY A 752 13.61 54.95 66.15
N ASN A 753 14.87 55.42 66.14
CA ASN A 753 15.59 55.72 64.92
C ASN A 753 16.12 54.45 64.24
N GLN A 754 16.32 54.52 62.93
CA GLN A 754 17.03 53.49 62.18
C GLN A 754 18.51 53.45 62.56
N VAL A 755 19.07 52.25 62.59
CA VAL A 755 20.50 52.04 62.88
C VAL A 755 21.36 52.80 61.85
N VAL A 756 22.39 53.49 62.34
CA VAL A 756 23.24 54.40 61.53
C VAL A 756 23.92 53.68 60.36
N GLY A 757 23.89 54.22 59.15
CA GLY A 757 24.56 53.66 57.97
C GLY A 757 23.71 52.68 57.14
N THR A 758 22.48 52.39 57.55
CA THR A 758 21.49 51.62 56.77
C THR A 758 21.05 52.38 55.52
N LYS A 759 20.89 53.71 55.61
CA LYS A 759 20.66 54.61 54.47
C LYS A 759 21.82 54.67 53.50
N ALA A 760 23.05 54.60 54.00
CA ALA A 760 24.25 54.61 53.15
C ALA A 760 24.33 53.30 52.33
N ALA A 761 24.01 52.17 52.96
CA ALA A 761 23.91 50.87 52.30
C ALA A 761 22.80 50.87 51.23
N LEU A 762 21.61 51.36 51.56
CA LEU A 762 20.51 51.47 50.59
C LEU A 762 20.85 52.45 49.45
N GLN A 763 21.53 53.56 49.73
CA GLN A 763 22.00 54.48 48.68
C GLN A 763 22.95 53.81 47.70
N LYS A 764 23.89 52.99 48.19
CA LYS A 764 24.82 52.25 47.34
C LYS A 764 24.10 51.30 46.37
N ALA A 765 23.04 50.64 46.84
CA ALA A 765 22.20 49.79 45.99
C ALA A 765 21.40 50.60 44.96
N ILE A 766 20.86 51.76 45.35
CA ILE A 766 20.19 52.71 44.44
C ILE A 766 21.15 53.16 43.32
N ASP A 767 22.40 53.49 43.67
CA ASP A 767 23.41 53.95 42.71
C ASP A 767 23.79 52.84 41.72
N ALA A 768 23.97 51.60 42.22
CA ALA A 768 24.24 50.43 41.38
C ALA A 768 23.08 50.13 40.41
N ALA A 769 21.85 50.13 40.91
CA ALA A 769 20.65 49.97 40.09
C ALA A 769 20.51 51.08 39.02
N THR A 770 20.83 52.32 39.39
CA THR A 770 20.79 53.47 38.47
C THR A 770 21.86 53.36 37.38
N LEU A 771 23.05 52.82 37.70
CA LEU A 771 24.11 52.59 36.73
C LEU A 771 23.68 51.56 35.66
N VAL A 772 23.08 50.45 36.09
CA VAL A 772 22.58 49.40 35.17
C VAL A 772 21.46 49.95 34.30
N LYS A 773 20.51 50.71 34.89
CA LYS A 773 19.44 51.39 34.14
C LYS A 773 19.98 52.29 33.02
N ASN A 774 21.06 53.03 33.28
CA ASN A 774 21.61 54.02 32.34
C ASN A 774 22.57 53.40 31.29
N ASN A 775 22.92 52.11 31.42
CA ASN A 775 23.77 51.43 30.47
C ASN A 775 22.99 51.06 29.20
N THR A 776 23.35 51.66 28.07
CA THR A 776 22.70 51.42 26.77
C THR A 776 22.91 50.00 26.25
N ALA A 777 23.89 49.26 26.76
CA ALA A 777 24.17 47.87 26.41
C ALA A 777 23.59 46.85 27.42
N ALA A 778 22.88 47.30 28.46
CA ALA A 778 22.28 46.38 29.43
C ALA A 778 21.19 45.51 28.78
N THR A 779 21.22 44.22 29.10
CA THR A 779 20.19 43.26 28.69
C THR A 779 19.00 43.26 29.64
N ALA A 780 17.88 42.63 29.26
CA ALA A 780 16.73 42.46 30.14
C ALA A 780 17.10 41.67 31.42
N LYS A 781 18.06 40.74 31.32
CA LYS A 781 18.59 40.00 32.48
C LYS A 781 19.33 40.93 33.43
N ASP A 782 20.23 41.77 32.93
CA ASP A 782 21.01 42.70 33.77
C ASP A 782 20.09 43.64 34.57
N LEU A 783 19.02 44.15 33.94
CA LEU A 783 18.04 45.03 34.59
C LEU A 783 17.22 44.31 35.66
N ASN A 784 16.82 43.05 35.42
CA ASN A 784 16.08 42.24 36.38
C ASN A 784 16.94 41.83 37.57
N ASP A 785 18.22 41.48 37.34
CA ASP A 785 19.17 41.18 38.40
C ASP A 785 19.40 42.43 39.28
N ALA A 786 19.60 43.61 38.67
CA ALA A 786 19.73 44.87 39.39
C ALA A 786 18.47 45.23 40.22
N LYS A 787 17.27 44.89 39.71
CA LYS A 787 16.00 45.05 40.44
C LYS A 787 15.95 44.12 41.64
N ALA A 788 16.35 42.85 41.49
CA ALA A 788 16.39 41.88 42.57
C ALA A 788 17.39 42.28 43.67
N ASP A 789 18.59 42.74 43.28
CA ASP A 789 19.59 43.25 44.21
C ASP A 789 19.09 44.48 44.98
N LEU A 790 18.42 45.41 44.28
CA LEU A 790 17.84 46.59 44.92
C LEU A 790 16.69 46.22 45.87
N ASN A 791 15.81 45.30 45.48
CA ASN A 791 14.74 44.81 46.35
C ASN A 791 15.32 44.14 47.61
N THR A 792 16.37 43.34 47.47
CA THR A 792 17.09 42.74 48.61
C THR A 792 17.66 43.81 49.54
N ALA A 793 18.20 44.90 48.99
CA ALA A 793 18.70 46.02 49.80
C ALA A 793 17.58 46.81 50.49
N ILE A 794 16.40 46.95 49.86
CA ILE A 794 15.20 47.53 50.49
C ILE A 794 14.73 46.64 51.64
N GLU A 795 14.68 45.32 51.44
CA GLU A 795 14.33 44.37 52.50
C GLU A 795 15.32 44.45 53.66
N ALA A 796 16.63 44.49 53.39
CA ALA A 796 17.66 44.67 54.41
C ALA A 796 17.54 46.02 55.15
N TYR A 797 17.16 47.09 54.44
CA TYR A 797 16.90 48.40 55.04
C TYR A 797 15.67 48.39 55.96
N ASN A 798 14.59 47.72 55.54
CA ASN A 798 13.37 47.60 56.34
C ASN A 798 13.55 46.63 57.52
N ALA A 799 14.38 45.60 57.35
CA ALA A 799 14.74 44.63 58.38
C ALA A 799 15.81 45.15 59.34
N ALA A 800 16.51 46.24 59.00
CA ALA A 800 17.39 46.91 59.93
C ALA A 800 16.54 47.32 61.15
N ALA A 801 16.91 46.77 62.31
CA ALA A 801 16.18 47.02 63.54
C ALA A 801 16.25 48.52 63.86
N THR A 802 15.12 49.10 64.27
CA THR A 802 15.17 50.39 64.95
C THR A 802 15.98 50.23 66.23
N VAL A 803 16.73 51.26 66.63
CA VAL A 803 17.38 51.30 67.93
C VAL A 803 16.32 51.04 69.00
N ALA A 804 16.42 49.92 69.71
CA ALA A 804 15.41 49.53 70.68
C ALA A 804 15.52 50.42 71.93
N LYS A 805 14.38 50.74 72.56
CA LYS A 805 14.37 51.47 73.83
C LYS A 805 14.82 50.53 74.96
N ILE A 806 15.71 51.02 75.82
CA ILE A 806 16.04 50.38 77.10
C ILE A 806 15.16 51.03 78.18
N ASP A 807 14.35 50.22 78.87
CA ASP A 807 13.55 50.70 79.99
C ASP A 807 14.43 50.85 81.23
N LEU A 808 14.64 52.10 81.63
CA LEU A 808 15.51 52.49 82.74
C LEU A 808 14.71 53.34 83.72
N LYS A 809 15.05 53.24 85.00
CA LYS A 809 14.42 53.98 86.10
C LYS A 809 15.36 55.07 86.60
N ASP A 810 14.80 56.23 86.88
CA ASP A 810 15.52 57.30 87.57
C ASP A 810 15.88 56.84 89.00
N VAL A 811 17.03 57.27 89.48
CA VAL A 811 17.62 56.81 90.75
C VAL A 811 17.88 58.01 91.66
N THR A 812 17.58 57.86 92.95
CA THR A 812 18.00 58.82 93.98
C THR A 812 18.85 58.09 95.02
N LEU A 813 20.04 58.61 95.30
CA LEU A 813 20.98 58.00 96.24
C LEU A 813 21.80 59.06 97.01
N ALA A 814 22.39 58.67 98.14
CA ALA A 814 23.25 59.56 98.92
C ALA A 814 24.68 59.66 98.33
N GLU A 815 25.44 60.68 98.74
CA GLU A 815 26.86 60.79 98.41
C GLU A 815 27.64 59.52 98.85
N ALA A 816 28.54 59.04 97.99
CA ALA A 816 29.29 57.78 98.12
C ALA A 816 28.45 56.48 98.13
N ALA A 817 27.12 56.55 98.02
CA ALA A 817 26.28 55.36 97.87
C ALA A 817 26.35 54.79 96.45
N ASN A 818 26.01 53.50 96.32
CA ASN A 818 25.91 52.81 95.03
C ASN A 818 24.48 52.36 94.78
N ASP A 819 24.03 52.45 93.54
CA ASP A 819 22.77 51.89 93.07
C ASP A 819 22.98 50.98 91.87
N THR A 820 22.20 49.89 91.83
CA THR A 820 22.20 48.89 90.77
C THR A 820 20.78 48.55 90.31
N ALA A 821 19.80 49.44 90.51
CA ALA A 821 18.39 49.17 90.22
C ALA A 821 18.08 49.00 88.72
N ASN A 822 18.95 49.50 87.84
CA ASN A 822 18.88 49.31 86.39
C ASN A 822 19.73 48.09 85.93
N ASP A 823 19.53 46.92 86.52
CA ASP A 823 20.37 45.72 86.28
C ASP A 823 19.94 44.81 85.12
N THR A 824 18.96 45.22 84.29
CA THR A 824 18.31 44.36 83.28
C THR A 824 18.66 44.66 81.83
N VAL A 825 19.79 45.31 81.54
CA VAL A 825 20.21 45.54 80.15
C VAL A 825 20.80 44.27 79.56
N ALA A 826 19.98 43.52 78.82
CA ALA A 826 20.41 42.29 78.15
C ALA A 826 21.38 42.61 76.99
N VAL A 827 22.62 42.17 77.14
CA VAL A 827 23.71 42.27 76.15
C VAL A 827 24.06 40.86 75.69
N SER A 828 23.98 40.59 74.39
CA SER A 828 24.37 39.29 73.82
C SER A 828 25.89 39.19 73.62
N GLY A 829 26.40 38.00 73.30
CA GLY A 829 27.83 37.79 73.02
C GLY A 829 28.38 38.66 71.88
N THR A 830 27.52 39.15 70.99
CA THR A 830 27.85 40.03 69.85
C THR A 830 27.61 41.51 70.13
N GLU A 831 27.29 41.89 71.37
CA GLU A 831 26.94 43.27 71.74
C GLU A 831 27.92 43.84 72.79
N VAL A 832 28.06 45.17 72.85
CA VAL A 832 28.87 45.91 73.84
C VAL A 832 28.02 46.95 74.53
N LEU A 833 28.07 46.99 75.86
CA LEU A 833 27.44 48.03 76.67
C LEU A 833 28.35 49.26 76.76
N VAL A 834 27.76 50.45 76.54
CA VAL A 834 28.44 51.73 76.69
C VAL A 834 27.64 52.60 77.65
N LEU A 835 28.28 53.01 78.74
CA LEU A 835 27.69 53.80 79.81
C LEU A 835 28.40 55.15 79.90
N THR A 836 27.64 56.23 79.94
CA THR A 836 28.19 57.59 80.02
C THR A 836 27.38 58.42 81.01
N SER A 837 28.07 59.19 81.85
CA SER A 837 27.45 60.17 82.75
C SER A 837 27.65 61.57 82.19
N SER A 838 26.57 62.35 82.14
CA SER A 838 26.61 63.77 81.73
C SER A 838 27.36 64.66 82.74
N ALA A 839 27.49 64.23 84.01
CA ALA A 839 28.20 64.97 85.05
C ALA A 839 28.89 63.99 86.02
N THR A 840 30.09 63.52 85.65
CA THR A 840 30.87 62.53 86.44
C THR A 840 31.26 63.03 87.83
N GLY A 841 31.36 64.35 88.05
CA GLY A 841 31.58 64.94 89.36
C GLY A 841 30.37 64.87 90.31
N THR A 842 29.21 64.49 89.78
CA THR A 842 27.95 64.32 90.53
C THR A 842 27.63 62.84 90.68
N ALA A 843 27.65 62.07 89.59
CA ALA A 843 27.52 60.62 89.64
C ALA A 843 28.40 59.94 88.57
N THR A 844 29.13 58.91 88.97
CA THR A 844 29.87 58.04 88.03
C THR A 844 29.07 56.77 87.74
N VAL A 845 29.34 56.17 86.59
CA VAL A 845 28.70 54.93 86.16
C VAL A 845 29.75 53.98 85.61
N ILE A 846 29.68 52.71 86.01
CA ILE A 846 30.51 51.63 85.47
C ILE A 846 29.64 50.42 85.16
N GLU A 847 30.16 49.55 84.30
CA GLU A 847 29.67 48.19 84.18
C GLU A 847 30.32 47.33 85.27
N ASP A 848 29.52 46.68 86.11
CA ASP A 848 29.97 45.78 87.18
C ASP A 848 29.31 44.41 86.99
N ALA A 849 30.07 43.43 86.50
CA ALA A 849 29.61 42.07 86.20
C ALA A 849 28.33 42.00 85.33
N GLY A 850 28.23 42.86 84.30
CA GLY A 850 27.08 42.92 83.39
C GLY A 850 25.90 43.75 83.91
N LYS A 851 26.06 44.44 85.05
CA LYS A 851 25.05 45.35 85.62
C LYS A 851 25.49 46.81 85.53
N ILE A 852 24.53 47.72 85.41
CA ILE A 852 24.78 49.16 85.51
C ILE A 852 24.90 49.51 86.98
N LYS A 853 26.08 49.97 87.39
CA LYS A 853 26.34 50.45 88.74
C LYS A 853 26.62 51.94 88.71
N VAL A 854 25.80 52.70 89.42
CA VAL A 854 25.95 54.14 89.57
C VAL A 854 26.45 54.45 90.98
N THR A 855 27.45 55.33 91.09
CA THR A 855 27.99 55.79 92.36
C THR A 855 27.77 57.29 92.51
N GLY A 856 27.20 57.72 93.63
CA GLY A 856 27.01 59.13 93.96
C GLY A 856 28.33 59.75 94.37
N VAL A 857 28.71 60.89 93.78
CA VAL A 857 29.98 61.57 94.03
C VAL A 857 29.78 62.88 94.80
N LYS A 858 28.76 63.66 94.44
CA LYS A 858 28.46 64.94 95.08
C LYS A 858 27.00 65.32 94.82
N GLU A 859 26.39 66.03 95.78
CA GLU A 859 25.03 66.59 95.65
C GLU A 859 24.81 67.28 94.29
N GLY A 860 23.76 66.86 93.56
CA GLY A 860 23.42 67.36 92.23
C GLY A 860 22.62 66.36 91.39
N ASN A 861 22.40 66.69 90.12
CA ASN A 861 21.73 65.82 89.14
C ASN A 861 22.69 65.46 88.00
N ALA A 862 22.67 64.19 87.58
CA ALA A 862 23.34 63.71 86.39
C ALA A 862 22.41 62.79 85.59
N THR A 863 22.39 62.91 84.27
CA THR A 863 21.77 61.93 83.37
C THR A 863 22.79 60.90 82.94
N ILE A 864 22.43 59.62 83.05
CA ILE A 864 23.20 58.49 82.56
C ILE A 864 22.63 58.05 81.21
N THR A 865 23.48 57.97 80.19
CA THR A 865 23.14 57.43 78.88
C THR A 865 23.68 56.01 78.75
N VAL A 866 22.78 55.11 78.36
CA VAL A 866 23.04 53.68 78.18
C VAL A 866 22.85 53.35 76.72
N GLN A 867 23.88 52.81 76.08
CA GLN A 867 23.82 52.35 74.70
C GLN A 867 24.32 50.92 74.60
N VAL A 868 23.64 50.10 73.82
CA VAL A 868 24.14 48.78 73.40
C VAL A 868 24.53 48.89 71.94
N LYS A 869 25.79 48.54 71.64
CA LYS A 869 26.36 48.58 70.29
C LYS A 869 26.61 47.17 69.76
N ASP A 870 26.40 46.96 68.47
CA ASP A 870 26.83 45.75 67.79
C ASP A 870 28.38 45.70 67.72
N LYS A 871 28.99 44.55 68.03
CA LYS A 871 30.46 44.38 68.01
C LYS A 871 31.05 44.42 66.61
N ALA A 872 30.32 43.96 65.60
CA ALA A 872 30.82 43.81 64.24
C ALA A 872 30.97 45.17 63.55
N ASP A 873 30.04 46.09 63.77
CA ASP A 873 30.06 47.41 63.10
C ASP A 873 30.01 48.62 64.05
N GLY A 874 29.95 48.40 65.36
CA GLY A 874 30.03 49.45 66.38
C GLY A 874 28.78 50.32 66.48
N LYS A 875 27.68 49.97 65.79
CA LYS A 875 26.48 50.80 65.74
C LYS A 875 25.59 50.58 66.93
N VAL A 876 24.94 51.65 67.40
CA VAL A 876 23.96 51.60 68.50
C VAL A 876 22.70 50.89 68.02
N ILE A 877 22.31 49.83 68.71
CA ILE A 877 21.13 49.00 68.41
C ILE A 877 20.11 49.01 69.55
N LYS A 878 20.51 49.44 70.76
CA LYS A 878 19.59 49.74 71.87
C LYS A 878 20.06 51.01 72.58
N ALA A 879 19.15 51.85 73.04
CA ALA A 879 19.48 53.07 73.77
C ALA A 879 18.45 53.43 74.84
N GLY A 880 18.91 54.04 75.92
CA GLY A 880 18.07 54.61 76.97
C GLY A 880 18.84 55.64 77.80
N THR A 881 18.11 56.45 78.54
CA THR A 881 18.68 57.37 79.53
C THR A 881 17.88 57.30 80.82
N PHE A 882 18.52 57.60 81.95
CA PHE A 882 17.84 57.81 83.23
C PHE A 882 18.58 58.88 84.03
N ASN A 883 17.85 59.57 84.90
CA ASN A 883 18.38 60.61 85.76
C ASN A 883 18.81 60.03 87.11
N VAL A 884 19.89 60.59 87.63
CA VAL A 884 20.46 60.27 88.94
C VAL A 884 20.47 61.56 89.74
N THR A 885 19.78 61.55 90.88
CA THR A 885 19.80 62.63 91.86
C THR A 885 20.60 62.19 93.08
N VAL A 886 21.69 62.89 93.37
CA VAL A 886 22.53 62.63 94.54
C VAL A 886 22.16 63.60 95.66
N THR A 887 21.77 63.09 96.81
CA THR A 887 21.43 63.87 98.01
C THR A 887 22.54 63.80 99.06
N LYS A 888 22.58 64.79 99.95
CA LYS A 888 23.50 64.81 101.09
C LYS A 888 23.29 63.68 102.09
#